data_AF-A0A976JF41-F1
#
_entry.id   AF-A0A976JF41-F1
#
_cell.length_a   1.000
_cell.length_b   1.000
_cell.length_c   1.000
_cell.angle_alpha   90.00
_cell.angle_beta   90.00
_cell.angle_gamma   90.00
#
_symmetry.space_group_name_H-M   'P 1'
#
loop_
_entity.id
_entity.type
_entity.pdbx_description
1 polymer ?
#
loop_
_entity_poly.entity_id
_entity_poly.type
_entity_poly.pdbx_seq_one_letter_code
_entity_poly.pdbx_strand_id
1 'polypeptide(L)'
;MWMVKGEVMNLNSRFSSLLMVMLFWLSAGALADDTDIYFGASNENAAQPLVMLTLDWRPNLGTPLCDLDKGDCEEALGERILDNLDKTSGVVTLFDAFRGVLRAVFENVTGVRVGFMLNHDNTCTGGSTTCSNGAYILSGFNEFSIGGYTLDVDGLKILNDPNKQALLDKLRAIPLPQGVESHPFQGKELYFELFQYLTGGEIINGHKGYGDYASQNPGGTPDLNLDDPNNKNKRGETIPVDVAWDTSIENGSNYISPYTADQDWSCSKTYVINTMFQVSQQEDDSDTKLKQLLGWTGLTKTFPDVVKAMNNIDHAGNEHDLDGGSSLGPVNVAGQQNVVSFFLVAQLNKTTLGYGSAGGGAAYEASQDPEKMIDEIEDIFNGILSVSTSFVAGSVPVNVIDRSRVLDNVYFAIFEGDRKSRPGWPGNLKKFALNEIEIDGVKVLRVEDVNGKEAFNPVTGRIAPDALSYWTDSAGYDVQLVEKDQVLEQIAGKDGGGVYRGGAGQRIPGFLDAQDNSAPGTPGLSNDDTNGDQLNYSARQLFLDPLIVNNTSINGNTLIPVRADINLLEPADQDYVADIAASFPVVPTDAEVVQSLSWVRGLDVDDLDGDGVTNEVRTYLSDITLDDDSLVDIPWMMGDIIHSRPKAINYGCSGIDCTPDIRLVFGANDGFFRMVNDGDGDQGEENWAFMPREMLKNISKWRSQTLQGYKYPYGVDGEPAILVLDNNSDNILSHPGENNVACTPGDDDCDKVYAYFGLRRGGNSYYALDISNPDSPPALLWSVTKNDLPGEDFSELGLTFGTPQLTLVQFQTENAVGDVGFGDLSTLNEPIPTPVVIVPGGYYGGWTDDFSGRVGKDDLSYEATEASPDVVGNAIYILHARTGELLKKFTLDDHSGMIHSIPSTITLWDQDRDEITDRLYVGDSGGNIWRIDLTQLSGSDVSAGNLDKRDEWFVTKFAELGSQFRFFHKPAVAAVRDSQADLKYDAVAIGTGDRAHPLEADTANKFLLLKDTWITQPRSDTEVAALKSRAPITMDDLLDITDICINGCNNEIPTGWSLDMEESGEKVLSAPLLIAGELFFTSYIPTPVDQQACEAKEGESRLYIVSLINGAPTRHLHSSIDSDFTKQDRYTEGGIGIVGDPLWLKDMAGLLNMGYPAMQSTNFSGRFDVFWRNASGDVVH
;
A
#
# COMPACT_ATOMS: atom_id res chain seq x y z
N MET A 1 -73.63 19.76 -15.38
CA MET A 1 -74.51 20.52 -16.29
C MET A 1 -73.70 21.75 -16.70
N TRP A 2 -73.08 21.95 -17.85
CA TRP A 2 -72.94 21.34 -19.20
C TRP A 2 -71.45 21.57 -19.60
N MET A 3 -70.68 20.66 -20.21
CA MET A 3 -70.62 20.27 -21.65
C MET A 3 -70.54 21.50 -22.59
N VAL A 4 -69.54 21.71 -23.46
CA VAL A 4 -69.23 21.02 -24.74
C VAL A 4 -67.98 21.76 -25.33
N LYS A 5 -66.82 21.14 -25.60
CA LYS A 5 -66.40 20.30 -26.76
C LYS A 5 -65.85 21.10 -27.96
N GLY A 6 -64.70 20.69 -28.50
CA GLY A 6 -64.34 20.95 -29.91
C GLY A 6 -62.84 21.14 -30.18
N GLU A 7 -62.15 20.06 -30.51
CA GLU A 7 -60.78 19.99 -31.04
C GLU A 7 -60.61 20.69 -32.40
N VAL A 8 -59.38 21.11 -32.74
CA VAL A 8 -58.55 20.57 -33.86
C VAL A 8 -57.25 21.41 -34.02
N MET A 9 -56.11 20.73 -33.80
CA MET A 9 -54.73 20.87 -34.31
C MET A 9 -54.32 22.14 -35.11
N ASN A 10 -53.17 22.76 -34.81
CA ASN A 10 -51.84 22.28 -35.26
C ASN A 10 -50.65 23.20 -34.84
N LEU A 11 -49.47 22.58 -34.72
CA LEU A 11 -48.09 23.11 -34.79
C LEU A 11 -47.58 24.13 -33.74
N ASN A 12 -46.79 23.62 -32.77
CA ASN A 12 -45.53 24.15 -32.21
C ASN A 12 -45.40 23.99 -30.69
N SER A 13 -45.26 22.75 -30.18
CA SER A 13 -44.85 22.54 -28.78
C SER A 13 -44.08 21.24 -28.51
N ARG A 14 -43.28 20.75 -29.46
CA ARG A 14 -42.36 19.61 -29.25
C ARG A 14 -40.88 20.00 -29.31
N PHE A 15 -40.53 21.16 -28.76
CA PHE A 15 -39.11 21.57 -28.62
C PHE A 15 -38.73 22.09 -27.22
N SER A 16 -39.62 22.03 -26.23
CA SER A 16 -39.32 22.54 -24.87
C SER A 16 -39.66 21.56 -23.74
N SER A 17 -39.90 20.29 -24.06
CA SER A 17 -40.25 19.28 -23.05
C SER A 17 -39.34 18.03 -23.08
N LEU A 18 -38.33 18.00 -23.96
CA LEU A 18 -37.27 16.98 -23.91
C LEU A 18 -36.00 17.47 -23.21
N LEU A 19 -35.82 18.78 -22.98
CA LEU A 19 -34.63 19.32 -22.32
C LEU A 19 -34.73 19.37 -20.79
N MET A 20 -35.90 19.10 -20.21
CA MET A 20 -36.15 19.23 -18.76
C MET A 20 -36.35 17.88 -18.05
N VAL A 21 -36.25 16.77 -18.80
CA VAL A 21 -36.32 15.39 -18.28
C VAL A 21 -34.96 14.68 -18.40
N MET A 22 -33.96 15.31 -19.04
CA MET A 22 -32.55 14.88 -19.04
C MET A 22 -31.67 15.59 -17.98
N LEU A 23 -32.30 16.28 -17.01
CA LEU A 23 -31.60 16.99 -15.92
C LEU A 23 -32.02 16.49 -14.52
N PHE A 24 -32.70 15.34 -14.45
CA PHE A 24 -33.12 14.69 -13.20
C PHE A 24 -32.81 13.17 -13.21
N TRP A 25 -31.72 12.78 -13.85
CA TRP A 25 -30.98 11.61 -13.39
C TRP A 25 -29.95 12.13 -12.41
N LEU A 26 -30.16 11.80 -11.14
CA LEU A 26 -29.28 12.09 -10.04
C LEU A 26 -27.86 11.67 -10.43
N SER A 27 -26.96 12.64 -10.54
CA SER A 27 -25.61 12.44 -10.06
C SER A 27 -25.75 11.90 -8.63
N ALA A 28 -25.53 10.60 -8.42
CA ALA A 28 -24.96 10.20 -7.16
C ALA A 28 -23.62 10.94 -7.13
N GLY A 29 -23.60 12.11 -6.48
CA GLY A 29 -22.40 12.91 -6.39
C GLY A 29 -21.34 12.04 -5.73
N ALA A 30 -20.20 11.87 -6.38
CA ALA A 30 -19.01 11.37 -5.71
C ALA A 30 -18.82 12.24 -4.46
N LEU A 31 -18.94 11.64 -3.28
CA LEU A 31 -18.65 12.29 -2.00
C LEU A 31 -17.15 12.14 -1.78
N ALA A 32 -16.48 13.10 -1.13
CA ALA A 32 -15.04 12.96 -0.88
C ALA A 32 -14.76 12.03 0.32
N ASP A 33 -14.23 10.84 0.06
CA ASP A 33 -13.54 10.00 1.05
C ASP A 33 -12.13 9.61 0.55
N ASP A 34 -11.20 9.37 1.47
CA ASP A 34 -9.93 8.76 1.09
C ASP A 34 -9.96 7.25 1.05
N THR A 35 -11.05 6.64 1.51
CA THR A 35 -11.33 5.22 1.26
C THR A 35 -11.92 4.94 -0.12
N ASP A 36 -12.34 5.97 -0.86
CA ASP A 36 -12.93 5.82 -2.21
C ASP A 36 -11.99 5.12 -3.20
N ILE A 37 -10.68 5.23 -3.00
CA ILE A 37 -9.67 4.56 -3.85
C ILE A 37 -9.71 3.03 -3.73
N TYR A 38 -10.29 2.52 -2.64
CA TYR A 38 -10.29 1.09 -2.32
C TYR A 38 -11.60 0.38 -2.69
N PHE A 39 -12.63 1.12 -3.13
CA PHE A 39 -13.88 0.51 -3.54
C PHE A 39 -13.99 0.38 -5.06
N GLY A 40 -14.05 -0.85 -5.57
CA GLY A 40 -14.39 -1.17 -6.95
C GLY A 40 -15.86 -1.58 -7.06
N ALA A 41 -16.55 -1.20 -8.15
CA ALA A 41 -17.86 -1.77 -8.44
C ALA A 41 -17.66 -3.21 -8.94
N SER A 42 -18.06 -4.21 -8.16
CA SER A 42 -18.10 -5.59 -8.66
C SER A 42 -19.10 -5.66 -9.83
N ASN A 43 -18.59 -5.84 -11.05
CA ASN A 43 -19.42 -6.06 -12.22
C ASN A 43 -19.45 -7.56 -12.49
N GLU A 44 -20.51 -8.25 -12.06
CA GLU A 44 -20.70 -9.70 -12.24
C GLU A 44 -20.68 -10.17 -13.70
N ASN A 45 -20.57 -9.26 -14.69
CA ASN A 45 -20.46 -9.56 -16.12
C ASN A 45 -19.05 -9.30 -16.71
N ALA A 46 -18.05 -8.97 -15.89
CA ALA A 46 -16.68 -8.74 -16.32
C ALA A 46 -16.04 -10.03 -16.89
N ALA A 47 -15.39 -9.92 -18.04
CA ALA A 47 -14.65 -11.02 -18.63
C ALA A 47 -13.38 -11.34 -17.83
N GLN A 48 -12.98 -12.60 -17.81
CA GLN A 48 -11.77 -13.05 -17.11
C GLN A 48 -10.48 -12.56 -17.80
N PRO A 49 -9.35 -12.43 -17.07
CA PRO A 49 -8.04 -12.17 -17.67
C PRO A 49 -7.66 -13.20 -18.74
N LEU A 50 -6.96 -12.76 -19.77
CA LEU A 50 -6.48 -13.58 -20.88
C LEU A 50 -5.00 -13.93 -20.65
N VAL A 51 -4.63 -15.21 -20.65
CA VAL A 51 -3.24 -15.67 -20.49
C VAL A 51 -2.83 -16.53 -21.68
N MET A 52 -1.84 -16.06 -22.45
CA MET A 52 -1.29 -16.79 -23.60
C MET A 52 0.04 -17.45 -23.23
N LEU A 53 0.08 -18.77 -23.25
CA LEU A 53 1.31 -19.52 -23.03
C LEU A 53 2.10 -19.70 -24.33
N THR A 54 3.42 -19.58 -24.27
CA THR A 54 4.31 -19.89 -25.40
C THR A 54 5.39 -20.87 -24.96
N LEU A 55 5.92 -21.67 -25.90
CA LEU A 55 6.96 -22.67 -25.61
C LEU A 55 8.13 -22.57 -26.58
N ASP A 56 9.34 -22.48 -26.03
CA ASP A 56 10.59 -22.60 -26.77
C ASP A 56 10.96 -24.09 -27.02
N TRP A 57 10.49 -24.64 -28.14
CA TRP A 57 10.64 -26.07 -28.48
C TRP A 57 12.02 -26.42 -29.06
N ARG A 58 13.04 -26.48 -28.20
CA ARG A 58 14.45 -26.77 -28.56
C ARG A 58 14.95 -28.16 -28.14
N PRO A 59 16.09 -28.63 -28.70
CA PRO A 59 16.61 -29.99 -28.44
C PRO A 59 16.90 -30.30 -26.97
N ASN A 60 17.12 -29.27 -26.12
CA ASN A 60 17.31 -29.44 -24.68
C ASN A 60 16.07 -30.02 -23.99
N LEU A 61 14.87 -29.85 -24.54
CA LEU A 61 13.66 -30.50 -24.01
C LEU A 61 13.71 -32.03 -24.10
N GLY A 62 14.54 -32.60 -24.99
CA GLY A 62 14.78 -34.03 -25.08
C GLY A 62 15.79 -34.58 -24.06
N THR A 63 16.31 -33.74 -23.16
CA THR A 63 17.30 -34.16 -22.15
C THR A 63 16.68 -35.17 -21.18
N PRO A 64 17.30 -36.35 -20.98
CA PRO A 64 16.88 -37.31 -19.96
C PRO A 64 17.02 -36.72 -18.55
N LEU A 65 15.97 -36.82 -17.72
CA LEU A 65 15.99 -36.46 -16.31
C LEU A 65 16.13 -37.70 -15.41
N CYS A 66 15.33 -38.73 -15.65
CA CYS A 66 15.29 -39.96 -14.85
C CYS A 66 14.72 -41.14 -15.67
N ASP A 67 14.60 -42.32 -15.06
CA ASP A 67 14.07 -43.53 -15.68
C ASP A 67 13.08 -44.27 -14.74
N LEU A 68 11.80 -44.29 -15.12
CA LEU A 68 10.73 -44.91 -14.34
C LEU A 68 10.98 -46.41 -14.12
N ASP A 69 11.67 -47.08 -15.04
CA ASP A 69 11.99 -48.50 -14.93
C ASP A 69 13.11 -48.77 -13.90
N LYS A 70 13.84 -47.72 -13.50
CA LYS A 70 14.91 -47.78 -12.48
C LYS A 70 14.48 -47.24 -11.11
N GLY A 71 13.30 -46.61 -11.02
CA GLY A 71 12.78 -46.05 -9.78
C GLY A 71 13.57 -44.86 -9.26
N ASP A 72 14.32 -44.15 -10.12
CA ASP A 72 15.10 -42.95 -9.76
C ASP A 72 14.36 -41.63 -10.06
N CYS A 73 13.11 -41.71 -10.55
CA CYS A 73 12.30 -40.54 -10.89
C CYS A 73 11.66 -39.83 -9.69
N GLU A 74 11.43 -40.53 -8.59
CA GLU A 74 10.83 -39.93 -7.39
C GLU A 74 11.72 -38.82 -6.81
N GLU A 75 13.03 -39.07 -6.70
CA GLU A 75 14.02 -38.08 -6.25
C GLU A 75 14.26 -36.97 -7.29
N ALA A 76 14.12 -37.26 -8.59
CA ALA A 76 14.44 -36.32 -9.66
C ALA A 76 13.29 -35.37 -10.05
N LEU A 77 12.04 -35.76 -9.80
CA LEU A 77 10.85 -35.02 -10.24
C LEU A 77 9.98 -34.51 -9.09
N GLY A 78 10.06 -35.12 -7.89
CA GLY A 78 9.13 -34.84 -6.81
C GLY A 78 7.76 -35.51 -6.99
N GLU A 79 6.96 -35.52 -5.93
CA GLU A 79 5.71 -36.28 -5.86
C GLU A 79 4.61 -35.64 -6.75
N ARG A 80 4.49 -34.31 -6.71
CA ARG A 80 3.46 -33.56 -7.47
C ARG A 80 3.55 -33.78 -8.98
N ILE A 81 4.76 -33.90 -9.50
CA ILE A 81 5.00 -34.12 -10.94
C ILE A 81 4.90 -35.58 -11.29
N LEU A 82 5.37 -36.48 -10.42
CA LEU A 82 5.24 -37.92 -10.64
C LEU A 82 3.77 -38.33 -10.75
N ASP A 83 2.89 -37.78 -9.91
CA ASP A 83 1.43 -38.00 -9.93
C ASP A 83 0.75 -37.43 -11.19
N ASN A 84 1.38 -36.43 -11.82
CA ASN A 84 0.89 -35.77 -13.02
C ASN A 84 1.62 -36.17 -14.30
N LEU A 85 2.54 -37.13 -14.19
CA LEU A 85 3.38 -37.54 -15.29
C LEU A 85 2.58 -38.40 -16.27
N ASP A 86 2.50 -37.94 -17.51
CA ASP A 86 1.82 -38.65 -18.59
C ASP A 86 2.69 -39.77 -19.19
N LYS A 87 3.32 -40.57 -18.32
CA LYS A 87 4.27 -41.61 -18.68
C LYS A 87 4.40 -42.63 -17.56
N THR A 88 4.24 -43.92 -17.88
CA THR A 88 4.21 -45.01 -16.90
C THR A 88 5.43 -45.95 -16.97
N SER A 89 6.33 -45.77 -17.94
CA SER A 89 7.58 -46.56 -18.06
C SER A 89 8.65 -45.86 -18.90
N GLY A 90 9.91 -46.25 -18.70
CA GLY A 90 11.08 -45.76 -19.43
C GLY A 90 11.63 -44.38 -19.02
N VAL A 91 12.57 -43.87 -19.83
CA VAL A 91 13.29 -42.61 -19.57
C VAL A 91 12.37 -41.39 -19.68
N VAL A 92 12.26 -40.61 -18.61
CA VAL A 92 11.55 -39.33 -18.55
C VAL A 92 12.47 -38.20 -19.01
N THR A 93 11.96 -37.33 -19.86
CA THR A 93 12.70 -36.18 -20.42
C THR A 93 12.26 -34.86 -19.77
N LEU A 94 13.02 -33.79 -19.99
CA LEU A 94 12.66 -32.45 -19.56
C LEU A 94 11.27 -32.01 -20.09
N PHE A 95 10.92 -32.39 -21.31
CA PHE A 95 9.59 -32.10 -21.85
C PHE A 95 8.47 -32.88 -21.16
N ASP A 96 8.73 -34.15 -20.84
CA ASP A 96 7.77 -34.97 -20.09
C ASP A 96 7.51 -34.38 -18.70
N ALA A 97 8.56 -33.90 -18.03
CA ALA A 97 8.44 -33.19 -16.75
C ALA A 97 7.69 -31.87 -16.89
N PHE A 98 7.99 -31.04 -17.90
CA PHE A 98 7.29 -29.78 -18.15
C PHE A 98 5.78 -29.97 -18.37
N ARG A 99 5.37 -31.04 -19.06
CA ARG A 99 3.95 -31.39 -19.20
C ARG A 99 3.31 -31.77 -17.88
N GLY A 100 4.04 -32.51 -17.05
CA GLY A 100 3.62 -32.81 -15.68
C GLY A 100 3.43 -31.54 -14.85
N VAL A 101 4.34 -30.56 -14.99
CA VAL A 101 4.21 -29.24 -14.37
C VAL A 101 2.96 -28.52 -14.82
N LEU A 102 2.73 -28.35 -16.14
CA LEU A 102 1.52 -27.67 -16.61
C LEU A 102 0.23 -28.38 -16.19
N ARG A 103 0.22 -29.73 -16.17
CA ARG A 103 -0.93 -30.48 -15.66
C ARG A 103 -1.17 -30.18 -14.18
N ALA A 104 -0.12 -30.17 -13.36
CA ALA A 104 -0.21 -29.83 -11.94
C ALA A 104 -0.72 -28.40 -11.71
N VAL A 105 -0.18 -27.41 -12.43
CA VAL A 105 -0.62 -26.00 -12.37
C VAL A 105 -2.10 -25.90 -12.74
N PHE A 106 -2.53 -26.53 -13.84
CA PHE A 106 -3.91 -26.41 -14.33
C PHE A 106 -4.94 -27.12 -13.45
N GLU A 107 -4.54 -28.03 -12.56
CA GLU A 107 -5.44 -28.56 -11.53
C GLU A 107 -6.05 -27.42 -10.70
N ASN A 108 -5.26 -26.39 -10.38
CA ASN A 108 -5.61 -25.35 -9.42
C ASN A 108 -5.99 -24.01 -10.06
N VAL A 109 -5.54 -23.71 -11.29
CA VAL A 109 -5.83 -22.44 -11.96
C VAL A 109 -7.28 -22.37 -12.44
N THR A 110 -8.05 -21.38 -11.99
CA THR A 110 -9.43 -21.09 -12.43
C THR A 110 -9.60 -19.57 -12.60
N GLY A 111 -10.70 -19.12 -13.21
CA GLY A 111 -10.99 -17.68 -13.30
C GLY A 111 -10.14 -16.91 -14.32
N VAL A 112 -9.44 -17.61 -15.22
CA VAL A 112 -8.71 -17.06 -16.37
C VAL A 112 -9.16 -17.73 -17.67
N ARG A 113 -8.85 -17.11 -18.81
CA ARG A 113 -8.87 -17.77 -20.11
C ARG A 113 -7.46 -18.04 -20.58
N VAL A 114 -7.16 -19.28 -20.91
CA VAL A 114 -5.80 -19.70 -21.30
C VAL A 114 -5.77 -20.09 -22.77
N GLY A 115 -4.76 -19.57 -23.49
CA GLY A 115 -4.41 -19.95 -24.85
C GLY A 115 -2.99 -20.51 -24.94
N PHE A 116 -2.63 -21.08 -26.10
CA PHE A 116 -1.29 -21.62 -26.34
C PHE A 116 -0.80 -21.35 -27.77
N MET A 117 0.43 -20.86 -27.89
CA MET A 117 1.08 -20.52 -29.16
C MET A 117 2.46 -21.17 -29.32
N LEU A 118 2.81 -21.49 -30.57
CA LEU A 118 4.08 -22.13 -30.93
C LEU A 118 4.63 -21.55 -32.24
N ASN A 119 5.95 -21.56 -32.35
CA ASN A 119 6.67 -21.22 -33.58
C ASN A 119 6.64 -22.37 -34.61
N HIS A 120 6.81 -22.05 -35.89
CA HIS A 120 7.04 -23.00 -36.98
C HIS A 120 8.53 -23.39 -37.14
N ASP A 121 8.80 -24.50 -37.83
CA ASP A 121 10.18 -24.92 -38.14
C ASP A 121 10.86 -24.03 -39.19
N ASN A 122 12.17 -23.84 -39.03
CA ASN A 122 12.98 -22.80 -39.64
C ASN A 122 13.84 -23.30 -40.83
N THR A 123 13.36 -24.27 -41.59
CA THR A 123 14.12 -24.75 -42.77
C THR A 123 13.86 -23.92 -44.04
N CYS A 124 12.99 -22.90 -43.96
CA CYS A 124 12.71 -22.00 -45.06
C CYS A 124 13.72 -20.85 -45.16
N THR A 125 14.67 -20.98 -46.10
CA THR A 125 15.60 -19.90 -46.48
C THR A 125 15.14 -19.21 -47.77
N GLY A 126 14.46 -18.07 -47.63
CA GLY A 126 14.36 -17.04 -48.67
C GLY A 126 13.07 -17.01 -49.51
N GLY A 127 12.22 -16.01 -49.25
CA GLY A 127 11.41 -15.32 -50.25
C GLY A 127 10.28 -16.08 -50.96
N SER A 128 9.88 -17.25 -50.47
CA SER A 128 8.71 -17.97 -50.97
C SER A 128 7.42 -17.46 -50.32
N THR A 129 6.34 -17.26 -51.09
CA THR A 129 5.01 -16.88 -50.54
C THR A 129 4.27 -18.03 -49.85
N THR A 130 4.88 -19.22 -49.77
CA THR A 130 4.23 -20.47 -49.34
C THR A 130 4.83 -21.10 -48.09
N CYS A 131 5.77 -20.45 -47.42
CA CYS A 131 6.25 -20.85 -46.09
C CYS A 131 6.75 -19.63 -45.30
N SER A 132 6.71 -19.71 -43.98
CA SER A 132 7.09 -18.69 -43.03
C SER A 132 7.70 -19.35 -41.79
N ASN A 133 8.62 -18.64 -41.17
CA ASN A 133 9.22 -18.95 -39.88
C ASN A 133 8.42 -18.29 -38.74
N GLY A 134 7.10 -18.15 -38.90
CA GLY A 134 6.22 -17.45 -37.96
C GLY A 134 5.69 -18.33 -36.84
N ALA A 135 4.56 -17.94 -36.25
CA ALA A 135 3.91 -18.69 -35.17
C ALA A 135 2.45 -19.00 -35.50
N TYR A 136 1.91 -20.03 -34.86
CA TYR A 136 0.51 -20.41 -34.94
C TYR A 136 -0.12 -20.51 -33.54
N ILE A 137 -1.44 -20.38 -33.50
CA ILE A 137 -2.24 -20.52 -32.28
C ILE A 137 -2.72 -21.97 -32.20
N LEU A 138 -2.06 -22.75 -31.36
CA LEU A 138 -2.42 -24.16 -31.11
C LEU A 138 -3.78 -24.26 -30.41
N SER A 139 -4.07 -23.32 -29.52
CA SER A 139 -5.35 -23.19 -28.82
C SER A 139 -5.65 -21.71 -28.59
N GLY A 140 -6.85 -21.28 -28.99
CA GLY A 140 -7.37 -19.97 -28.62
C GLY A 140 -7.58 -19.84 -27.11
N PHE A 141 -7.98 -18.64 -26.67
CA PHE A 141 -8.32 -18.38 -25.27
C PHE A 141 -9.59 -19.15 -24.88
N ASN A 142 -9.45 -20.13 -23.99
CA ASN A 142 -10.56 -20.90 -23.45
C ASN A 142 -10.64 -20.72 -21.94
N GLU A 143 -11.85 -20.56 -21.42
CA GLU A 143 -12.10 -20.39 -19.98
C GLU A 143 -11.70 -21.63 -19.20
N PHE A 144 -10.92 -21.43 -18.14
CA PHE A 144 -10.58 -22.45 -17.16
C PHE A 144 -11.53 -22.30 -15.97
N SER A 145 -12.45 -23.25 -15.86
CA SER A 145 -13.45 -23.32 -14.81
C SER A 145 -13.03 -24.29 -13.70
N ILE A 146 -13.78 -24.25 -12.60
CA ILE A 146 -13.64 -25.22 -11.51
C ILE A 146 -14.04 -26.61 -12.03
N GLY A 147 -13.17 -27.58 -11.80
CA GLY A 147 -13.42 -28.96 -12.17
C GLY A 147 -12.26 -29.79 -11.65
N GLY A 148 -12.53 -30.62 -10.63
CA GLY A 148 -11.54 -31.57 -10.09
C GLY A 148 -11.06 -32.58 -11.14
N TYR A 149 -10.48 -33.70 -10.72
CA TYR A 149 -9.98 -34.71 -11.65
C TYR A 149 -10.65 -36.07 -11.47
N THR A 150 -10.53 -36.92 -12.48
CA THR A 150 -10.79 -38.36 -12.41
C THR A 150 -9.50 -39.11 -12.72
N LEU A 151 -9.39 -40.37 -12.31
CA LEU A 151 -8.24 -41.22 -12.65
C LEU A 151 -8.61 -42.10 -13.85
N ASP A 152 -7.72 -42.16 -14.84
CA ASP A 152 -7.86 -43.12 -15.93
C ASP A 152 -7.43 -44.54 -15.49
N VAL A 153 -7.47 -45.48 -16.43
CA VAL A 153 -7.14 -46.90 -16.17
C VAL A 153 -5.68 -47.13 -15.80
N ASP A 154 -4.80 -46.18 -16.12
CA ASP A 154 -3.37 -46.22 -15.86
C ASP A 154 -2.98 -45.35 -14.65
N GLY A 155 -3.98 -44.74 -13.98
CA GLY A 155 -3.79 -43.92 -12.79
C GLY A 155 -3.45 -42.45 -13.08
N LEU A 156 -3.52 -42.00 -14.34
CA LEU A 156 -3.29 -40.62 -14.72
C LEU A 156 -4.50 -39.75 -14.36
N LYS A 157 -4.24 -38.56 -13.79
CA LYS A 157 -5.28 -37.55 -13.54
C LYS A 157 -5.78 -36.93 -14.84
N ILE A 158 -7.07 -37.13 -15.12
CA ILE A 158 -7.82 -36.48 -16.19
C ILE A 158 -8.60 -35.32 -15.59
N LEU A 159 -8.33 -34.10 -16.04
CA LEU A 159 -9.03 -32.92 -15.53
C LEU A 159 -10.48 -32.93 -16.05
N ASN A 160 -11.44 -32.68 -15.16
CA ASN A 160 -12.85 -32.73 -15.50
C ASN A 160 -13.29 -31.51 -16.32
N ASP A 161 -12.55 -30.41 -16.24
CA ASP A 161 -12.72 -29.27 -17.13
C ASP A 161 -12.32 -29.67 -18.57
N PRO A 162 -13.24 -29.59 -19.53
CA PRO A 162 -12.99 -30.03 -20.90
C PRO A 162 -11.98 -29.15 -21.64
N ASN A 163 -11.88 -27.85 -21.32
CA ASN A 163 -10.95 -26.93 -21.94
C ASN A 163 -9.52 -27.17 -21.44
N LYS A 164 -9.36 -27.34 -20.12
CA LYS A 164 -8.06 -27.69 -19.51
C LYS A 164 -7.52 -28.99 -20.09
N GLN A 165 -8.36 -30.03 -20.11
CA GLN A 165 -7.95 -31.34 -20.61
C GLN A 165 -7.67 -31.32 -22.11
N ALA A 166 -8.47 -30.62 -22.91
CA ALA A 166 -8.22 -30.48 -24.34
C ALA A 166 -6.85 -29.85 -24.64
N LEU A 167 -6.46 -28.80 -23.91
CA LEU A 167 -5.14 -28.20 -24.07
C LEU A 167 -4.01 -29.18 -23.67
N LEU A 168 -4.16 -29.90 -22.56
CA LEU A 168 -3.20 -30.91 -22.12
C LEU A 168 -3.06 -32.05 -23.14
N ASP A 169 -4.15 -32.47 -23.77
CA ASP A 169 -4.14 -33.49 -24.83
C ASP A 169 -3.39 -32.99 -26.08
N LYS A 170 -3.55 -31.71 -26.45
CA LYS A 170 -2.76 -31.09 -27.53
C LYS A 170 -1.27 -31.05 -27.19
N LEU A 171 -0.92 -30.69 -25.95
CA LEU A 171 0.46 -30.65 -25.48
C LEU A 171 1.11 -32.05 -25.47
N ARG A 172 0.37 -33.09 -25.06
CA ARG A 172 0.82 -34.49 -25.10
C ARG A 172 1.19 -34.96 -26.50
N ALA A 173 0.49 -34.46 -27.51
CA ALA A 173 0.65 -34.86 -28.91
C ALA A 173 1.90 -34.30 -29.60
N ILE A 174 2.54 -33.28 -29.01
CA ILE A 174 3.79 -32.70 -29.52
C ILE A 174 4.93 -33.75 -29.39
N PRO A 175 5.75 -34.02 -30.42
CA PRO A 175 6.85 -34.97 -30.28
C PRO A 175 8.02 -34.38 -29.47
N LEU A 176 8.92 -35.25 -29.00
CA LEU A 176 10.20 -34.82 -28.45
C LEU A 176 11.10 -34.28 -29.57
N PRO A 177 11.83 -33.17 -29.34
CA PRO A 177 12.75 -32.64 -30.34
C PRO A 177 13.94 -33.58 -30.55
N GLN A 178 14.34 -33.81 -31.82
CA GLN A 178 15.44 -34.73 -32.17
C GLN A 178 16.61 -34.02 -32.86
N GLY A 179 17.76 -33.92 -32.18
CA GLY A 179 18.99 -33.46 -32.83
C GLY A 179 18.91 -32.02 -33.38
N VAL A 180 19.00 -31.84 -34.70
CA VAL A 180 18.92 -30.52 -35.38
C VAL A 180 17.48 -30.14 -35.79
N GLU A 181 16.50 -30.96 -35.41
CA GLU A 181 15.09 -30.85 -35.78
C GLU A 181 14.30 -30.18 -34.66
N SER A 182 14.44 -28.85 -34.54
CA SER A 182 13.84 -28.00 -33.52
C SER A 182 13.42 -26.65 -34.07
N HIS A 183 12.41 -26.01 -33.46
CA HIS A 183 11.99 -24.67 -33.86
C HIS A 183 12.83 -23.64 -33.08
N PRO A 184 13.55 -22.72 -33.75
CA PRO A 184 14.11 -21.57 -33.05
C PRO A 184 12.97 -20.65 -32.61
N PHE A 185 13.04 -20.15 -31.38
CA PHE A 185 12.06 -19.18 -30.88
C PHE A 185 12.15 -17.87 -31.70
N GLN A 186 11.08 -17.54 -32.42
CA GLN A 186 10.95 -16.32 -33.23
C GLN A 186 9.93 -15.38 -32.57
N GLY A 187 10.34 -14.71 -31.50
CA GLY A 187 9.49 -13.89 -30.66
C GLY A 187 8.78 -12.75 -31.39
N LYS A 188 9.43 -11.99 -32.29
CA LYS A 188 8.74 -10.90 -33.02
C LYS A 188 7.62 -11.42 -33.90
N GLU A 189 7.82 -12.59 -34.52
CA GLU A 189 6.82 -13.23 -35.35
C GLU A 189 5.66 -13.76 -34.52
N LEU A 190 5.97 -14.32 -33.35
CA LEU A 190 4.96 -14.81 -32.39
C LEU A 190 4.07 -13.67 -31.88
N TYR A 191 4.68 -12.59 -31.39
CA TYR A 191 3.93 -11.44 -30.89
C TYR A 191 3.16 -10.72 -32.01
N PHE A 192 3.64 -10.80 -33.24
CA PHE A 192 2.92 -10.26 -34.39
C PHE A 192 1.64 -11.05 -34.72
N GLU A 193 1.69 -12.38 -34.73
CA GLU A 193 0.47 -13.18 -34.92
C GLU A 193 -0.49 -13.05 -33.74
N LEU A 194 0.02 -12.90 -32.51
CA LEU A 194 -0.80 -12.58 -31.34
C LEU A 194 -1.51 -11.23 -31.50
N PHE A 195 -0.80 -10.19 -31.97
CA PHE A 195 -1.40 -8.89 -32.28
C PHE A 195 -2.56 -9.03 -33.28
N GLN A 196 -2.35 -9.80 -34.35
CA GLN A 196 -3.40 -10.05 -35.35
C GLN A 196 -4.57 -10.81 -34.74
N TYR A 197 -4.34 -11.75 -33.84
CA TYR A 197 -5.42 -12.44 -33.13
C TYR A 197 -6.21 -11.50 -32.23
N LEU A 198 -5.54 -10.74 -31.36
CA LEU A 198 -6.19 -9.79 -30.43
C LEU A 198 -7.02 -8.73 -31.18
N THR A 199 -6.55 -8.27 -32.32
CA THR A 199 -7.24 -7.24 -33.13
C THR A 199 -8.24 -7.82 -34.15
N GLY A 200 -8.28 -9.14 -34.35
CA GLY A 200 -9.09 -9.77 -35.40
C GLY A 200 -8.58 -9.49 -36.83
N GLY A 201 -7.27 -9.27 -36.96
CA GLY A 201 -6.56 -9.01 -38.20
C GLY A 201 -6.40 -10.24 -39.12
N GLU A 202 -5.72 -10.02 -40.25
CA GLU A 202 -5.42 -11.04 -41.26
C GLU A 202 -4.44 -12.10 -40.73
N ILE A 203 -4.69 -13.37 -41.03
CA ILE A 203 -3.80 -14.48 -40.72
C ILE A 203 -2.66 -14.49 -41.74
N ILE A 204 -1.43 -14.20 -41.29
CA ILE A 204 -0.30 -13.98 -42.21
C ILE A 204 0.64 -15.18 -42.23
N ASN A 205 1.14 -15.61 -41.07
CA ASN A 205 2.13 -16.65 -40.94
C ASN A 205 1.57 -17.95 -40.34
N GLY A 206 0.46 -17.89 -39.60
CA GLY A 206 -0.03 -19.02 -38.79
C GLY A 206 -0.42 -20.30 -39.53
N HIS A 207 -0.49 -20.30 -40.87
CA HIS A 207 -0.79 -21.48 -41.71
C HIS A 207 0.35 -21.84 -42.68
N LYS A 208 1.56 -21.31 -42.44
CA LYS A 208 2.66 -21.37 -43.41
C LYS A 208 3.89 -22.07 -42.84
N GLY A 209 3.71 -23.14 -42.09
CA GLY A 209 4.78 -24.03 -41.66
C GLY A 209 5.51 -24.71 -42.83
N TYR A 210 6.73 -25.16 -42.58
CA TYR A 210 7.44 -26.05 -43.51
C TYR A 210 8.20 -27.11 -42.74
N GLY A 211 7.60 -28.30 -42.62
CA GLY A 211 8.30 -29.44 -42.02
C GLY A 211 8.19 -29.50 -40.50
N ASP A 212 7.04 -29.13 -39.93
CA ASP A 212 6.84 -29.11 -38.48
C ASP A 212 7.24 -30.45 -37.83
N TYR A 213 8.13 -30.37 -36.83
CA TYR A 213 8.70 -31.54 -36.14
C TYR A 213 9.55 -32.51 -37.01
N ALA A 214 9.96 -32.09 -38.22
CA ALA A 214 10.97 -32.68 -39.13
C ALA A 214 11.00 -34.21 -39.36
N SER A 215 9.84 -34.84 -39.47
CA SER A 215 9.69 -36.31 -39.56
C SER A 215 10.17 -37.03 -40.87
N GLN A 216 11.18 -36.54 -41.60
CA GLN A 216 11.63 -37.18 -42.86
C GLN A 216 12.42 -38.49 -42.66
N ASN A 217 11.80 -39.52 -42.07
CA ASN A 217 12.34 -40.87 -42.05
C ASN A 217 11.56 -41.78 -43.03
N PRO A 218 12.21 -42.48 -43.99
CA PRO A 218 11.56 -43.39 -44.94
C PRO A 218 10.90 -44.65 -44.34
N GLY A 219 10.59 -44.71 -43.04
CA GLY A 219 10.28 -45.97 -42.39
C GLY A 219 9.58 -45.99 -41.02
N GLY A 220 8.89 -44.93 -40.54
CA GLY A 220 8.18 -45.12 -39.27
C GLY A 220 7.15 -44.09 -38.82
N THR A 221 7.48 -42.80 -38.76
CA THR A 221 6.56 -41.79 -38.22
C THR A 221 5.82 -41.02 -39.34
N PRO A 222 4.52 -40.75 -39.18
CA PRO A 222 3.80 -39.84 -40.05
C PRO A 222 4.14 -38.38 -39.78
N ASP A 223 4.19 -37.60 -40.85
CA ASP A 223 4.58 -36.19 -40.82
C ASP A 223 3.51 -35.32 -40.20
N LEU A 224 3.63 -35.04 -38.89
CA LEU A 224 2.71 -34.15 -38.17
C LEU A 224 2.73 -32.79 -38.86
N ASN A 225 1.61 -32.43 -39.48
CA ASN A 225 1.52 -31.25 -40.32
C ASN A 225 0.75 -30.19 -39.56
N LEU A 226 1.42 -29.12 -39.11
CA LEU A 226 0.74 -27.98 -38.51
C LEU A 226 -0.03 -27.19 -39.56
N ASP A 227 0.15 -27.47 -40.86
CA ASP A 227 -0.55 -26.79 -41.97
C ASP A 227 -1.81 -27.53 -42.49
N ASP A 228 -2.30 -28.58 -41.80
CA ASP A 228 -3.58 -29.22 -42.13
C ASP A 228 -4.56 -29.23 -40.94
N PRO A 229 -5.68 -28.49 -41.00
CA PRO A 229 -6.64 -28.40 -39.90
C PRO A 229 -7.50 -29.65 -39.75
N ASN A 230 -7.43 -30.61 -40.70
CA ASN A 230 -8.10 -31.91 -40.60
C ASN A 230 -7.25 -32.93 -39.86
N ASN A 231 -6.17 -32.47 -39.23
CA ASN A 231 -5.24 -33.28 -38.47
C ASN A 231 -4.72 -34.45 -39.30
N LYS A 232 -4.30 -34.16 -40.54
CA LYS A 232 -3.69 -35.15 -41.43
C LYS A 232 -2.23 -34.86 -41.60
N ASN A 233 -1.45 -35.92 -41.63
CA ASN A 233 -0.05 -35.80 -42.00
C ASN A 233 0.13 -35.48 -43.49
N LYS A 234 1.36 -35.19 -43.93
CA LYS A 234 1.66 -34.94 -45.36
C LYS A 234 1.39 -36.13 -46.30
N ARG A 235 1.11 -37.32 -45.78
CA ARG A 235 0.66 -38.51 -46.54
C ARG A 235 -0.88 -38.65 -46.59
N GLY A 236 -1.62 -37.74 -45.95
CA GLY A 236 -3.08 -37.73 -45.90
C GLY A 236 -3.69 -38.66 -44.85
N GLU A 237 -2.89 -39.22 -43.94
CA GLU A 237 -3.37 -40.12 -42.88
C GLU A 237 -3.77 -39.28 -41.65
N THR A 238 -4.94 -39.56 -41.09
CA THR A 238 -5.46 -38.88 -39.89
C THR A 238 -4.61 -39.21 -38.67
N ILE A 239 -4.18 -38.18 -37.95
CA ILE A 239 -3.46 -38.27 -36.69
C ILE A 239 -4.52 -38.37 -35.56
N PRO A 240 -4.28 -39.14 -34.49
CA PRO A 240 -5.29 -39.36 -33.44
C PRO A 240 -5.61 -38.15 -32.54
N VAL A 241 -4.82 -37.07 -32.60
CA VAL A 241 -4.79 -35.95 -31.64
C VAL A 241 -4.50 -34.63 -32.35
N ASP A 242 -5.26 -33.56 -32.06
CA ASP A 242 -5.27 -32.31 -32.84
C ASP A 242 -4.08 -31.39 -32.49
N VAL A 243 -2.98 -31.51 -33.24
CA VAL A 243 -1.79 -30.64 -33.10
C VAL A 243 -1.81 -29.43 -34.03
N ALA A 244 -2.81 -29.33 -34.92
CA ALA A 244 -2.95 -28.22 -35.85
C ALA A 244 -3.40 -26.93 -35.14
N TRP A 245 -3.39 -25.82 -35.87
CA TRP A 245 -3.90 -24.55 -35.35
C TRP A 245 -5.40 -24.65 -35.03
N ASP A 246 -5.83 -23.79 -34.12
CA ASP A 246 -7.21 -23.70 -33.71
C ASP A 246 -8.07 -23.04 -34.80
N THR A 247 -8.81 -23.85 -35.54
CA THR A 247 -9.74 -23.32 -36.56
C THR A 247 -10.97 -22.62 -35.98
N SER A 248 -11.26 -22.79 -34.69
CA SER A 248 -12.45 -22.19 -34.06
C SER A 248 -12.34 -20.68 -33.88
N ILE A 249 -11.10 -20.16 -33.91
CA ILE A 249 -10.80 -18.73 -33.80
C ILE A 249 -10.61 -18.05 -35.16
N GLU A 250 -11.08 -18.65 -36.25
CA GLU A 250 -10.85 -18.14 -37.60
C GLU A 250 -12.16 -17.90 -38.35
N ASN A 251 -12.19 -16.81 -39.12
CA ASN A 251 -13.27 -16.52 -40.05
C ASN A 251 -12.70 -16.18 -41.43
N GLY A 252 -12.56 -17.20 -42.27
CA GLY A 252 -11.98 -17.06 -43.60
C GLY A 252 -10.46 -16.85 -43.54
N SER A 253 -10.00 -15.63 -43.84
CA SER A 253 -8.57 -15.27 -43.83
C SER A 253 -8.17 -14.41 -42.64
N ASN A 254 -9.07 -14.20 -41.68
CA ASN A 254 -8.87 -13.34 -40.51
C ASN A 254 -9.11 -14.11 -39.23
N TYR A 255 -8.47 -13.68 -38.15
CA TYR A 255 -8.76 -14.14 -36.81
C TYR A 255 -10.10 -13.58 -36.28
N ILE A 256 -10.74 -14.34 -35.41
CA ILE A 256 -11.84 -13.90 -34.55
C ILE A 256 -11.19 -13.42 -33.26
N SER A 257 -11.23 -12.11 -33.01
CA SER A 257 -10.68 -11.55 -31.76
C SER A 257 -11.35 -12.17 -30.53
N PRO A 258 -10.59 -12.41 -29.44
CA PRO A 258 -11.18 -12.79 -28.17
C PRO A 258 -12.07 -11.67 -27.58
N TYR A 259 -11.82 -10.40 -27.93
CA TYR A 259 -12.64 -9.28 -27.47
C TYR A 259 -13.98 -9.25 -28.23
N THR A 260 -15.02 -9.78 -27.62
CA THR A 260 -16.37 -9.87 -28.21
C THR A 260 -17.34 -8.86 -27.60
N ALA A 261 -18.40 -8.50 -28.34
CA ALA A 261 -19.36 -7.46 -27.93
C ALA A 261 -20.38 -7.93 -26.88
N ASP A 262 -20.42 -9.22 -26.57
CA ASP A 262 -21.36 -9.86 -25.64
C ASP A 262 -20.80 -10.00 -24.21
N GLN A 263 -19.55 -9.56 -23.98
CA GLN A 263 -18.91 -9.57 -22.66
C GLN A 263 -18.30 -8.22 -22.34
N ASP A 264 -18.18 -7.92 -21.05
CA ASP A 264 -17.55 -6.67 -20.58
C ASP A 264 -16.06 -6.89 -20.35
N TRP A 265 -15.25 -6.42 -21.29
CA TRP A 265 -13.78 -6.58 -21.27
C TRP A 265 -13.05 -5.45 -20.53
N SER A 266 -13.78 -4.50 -19.95
CA SER A 266 -13.19 -3.33 -19.27
C SER A 266 -12.27 -3.69 -18.10
N CYS A 267 -12.37 -4.93 -17.61
CA CYS A 267 -11.69 -5.42 -16.42
C CYS A 267 -10.82 -6.66 -16.68
N SER A 268 -10.57 -6.99 -17.94
CA SER A 268 -9.69 -8.10 -18.33
C SER A 268 -8.38 -7.54 -18.86
N LYS A 269 -7.25 -8.08 -18.39
CA LYS A 269 -5.93 -7.80 -18.99
C LYS A 269 -5.42 -8.99 -19.79
N THR A 270 -4.51 -8.74 -20.73
CA THR A 270 -3.86 -9.80 -21.51
C THR A 270 -2.44 -10.02 -21.04
N TYR A 271 -2.09 -11.27 -20.80
CA TYR A 271 -0.80 -11.71 -20.32
C TYR A 271 -0.19 -12.71 -21.29
N VAL A 272 1.13 -12.71 -21.41
CA VAL A 272 1.89 -13.73 -22.15
C VAL A 272 2.91 -14.34 -21.21
N ILE A 273 2.91 -15.67 -21.05
CA ILE A 273 3.94 -16.38 -20.29
C ILE A 273 4.82 -17.15 -21.27
N ASN A 274 6.04 -16.66 -21.45
CA ASN A 274 7.03 -17.30 -22.31
C ASN A 274 7.77 -18.39 -21.54
N THR A 275 7.48 -19.65 -21.84
CA THR A 275 8.03 -20.80 -21.11
C THR A 275 9.27 -21.39 -21.79
N MET A 276 10.22 -21.84 -20.98
CA MET A 276 11.49 -22.44 -21.42
C MET A 276 12.36 -21.53 -22.31
N PHE A 277 12.15 -20.22 -22.21
CA PHE A 277 12.73 -19.24 -23.12
C PHE A 277 14.24 -19.12 -22.94
N GLN A 278 14.98 -19.07 -24.06
CA GLN A 278 16.41 -18.79 -24.03
C GLN A 278 16.80 -17.52 -24.80
N VAL A 279 16.50 -17.48 -26.09
CA VAL A 279 16.93 -16.38 -26.96
C VAL A 279 16.08 -16.33 -28.23
N SER A 280 15.61 -15.14 -28.58
CA SER A 280 14.89 -14.92 -29.84
C SER A 280 15.86 -14.79 -31.01
N GLN A 281 15.63 -15.53 -32.11
CA GLN A 281 16.46 -15.45 -33.33
C GLN A 281 15.60 -15.69 -34.59
N GLN A 282 16.06 -15.14 -35.72
CA GLN A 282 15.49 -15.38 -37.07
C GLN A 282 14.07 -14.81 -37.26
N GLU A 283 13.94 -13.50 -37.06
CA GLU A 283 12.66 -12.80 -36.87
C GLU A 283 12.44 -11.64 -37.88
N ASP A 284 12.53 -11.92 -39.18
CA ASP A 284 12.46 -10.92 -40.25
C ASP A 284 11.28 -11.06 -41.23
N ASP A 285 10.41 -12.06 -41.07
CA ASP A 285 9.29 -12.34 -41.97
C ASP A 285 8.19 -11.27 -41.87
N SER A 286 7.85 -10.83 -40.67
CA SER A 286 6.80 -9.82 -40.44
C SER A 286 7.31 -8.39 -40.43
N ASP A 287 8.62 -8.14 -40.57
CA ASP A 287 9.24 -6.81 -40.46
C ASP A 287 8.63 -5.75 -41.35
N THR A 288 8.32 -6.13 -42.59
CA THR A 288 7.72 -5.20 -43.56
C THR A 288 6.31 -4.79 -43.13
N LYS A 289 5.56 -5.73 -42.58
CA LYS A 289 4.17 -5.52 -42.17
C LYS A 289 4.10 -4.83 -40.80
N LEU A 290 4.94 -5.23 -39.85
CA LEU A 290 5.14 -4.55 -38.55
C LEU A 290 5.48 -3.06 -38.76
N LYS A 291 6.39 -2.72 -39.69
CA LYS A 291 6.70 -1.32 -40.01
C LYS A 291 5.50 -0.54 -40.56
N GLN A 292 4.67 -1.19 -41.37
CA GLN A 292 3.46 -0.58 -41.93
C GLN A 292 2.38 -0.38 -40.86
N LEU A 293 2.20 -1.36 -39.97
CA LEU A 293 1.18 -1.34 -38.93
C LEU A 293 1.54 -0.41 -37.77
N LEU A 294 2.79 -0.44 -37.31
CA LEU A 294 3.25 0.32 -36.14
C LEU A 294 3.85 1.70 -36.47
N GLY A 295 3.76 2.16 -37.72
CA GLY A 295 4.27 3.47 -38.13
C GLY A 295 5.79 3.68 -37.95
N TRP A 296 6.55 2.61 -37.75
CA TRP A 296 7.97 2.68 -37.40
C TRP A 296 8.82 3.22 -38.57
N THR A 297 9.44 4.39 -38.37
CA THR A 297 10.41 4.98 -39.32
C THR A 297 11.84 4.82 -38.82
N GLY A 298 12.79 4.37 -39.68
CA GLY A 298 14.22 4.26 -39.33
C GLY A 298 14.77 2.83 -39.17
N LEU A 299 15.70 2.65 -38.21
CA LEU A 299 16.47 1.41 -37.96
C LEU A 299 15.58 0.17 -37.75
N THR A 300 16.08 -1.02 -38.11
CA THR A 300 15.40 -2.30 -37.84
C THR A 300 15.18 -2.50 -36.34
N LYS A 301 13.93 -2.74 -35.94
CA LYS A 301 13.52 -2.91 -34.55
C LYS A 301 13.80 -4.32 -34.04
N THR A 302 14.18 -4.40 -32.77
CA THR A 302 14.56 -5.61 -32.05
C THR A 302 13.35 -6.26 -31.39
N PHE A 303 13.50 -7.49 -30.89
CA PHE A 303 12.45 -8.19 -30.13
C PHE A 303 11.91 -7.37 -28.93
N PRO A 304 12.75 -6.76 -28.06
CA PRO A 304 12.29 -5.86 -27.01
C PRO A 304 11.40 -4.71 -27.50
N ASP A 305 11.67 -4.15 -28.68
CA ASP A 305 10.88 -3.05 -29.23
C ASP A 305 9.46 -3.51 -29.59
N VAL A 306 9.30 -4.76 -30.06
CA VAL A 306 7.99 -5.35 -30.40
C VAL A 306 7.22 -5.66 -29.12
N VAL A 307 7.88 -6.26 -28.12
CA VAL A 307 7.27 -6.55 -26.81
C VAL A 307 6.82 -5.25 -26.13
N LYS A 308 7.65 -4.20 -26.18
CA LYS A 308 7.29 -2.87 -25.67
C LYS A 308 6.13 -2.23 -26.43
N ALA A 309 6.08 -2.38 -27.75
CA ALA A 309 4.93 -1.92 -28.50
C ALA A 309 3.64 -2.65 -28.10
N MET A 310 3.69 -3.96 -27.87
CA MET A 310 2.54 -4.75 -27.42
C MET A 310 2.06 -4.35 -26.03
N ASN A 311 2.95 -3.88 -25.16
CA ASN A 311 2.61 -3.34 -23.85
C ASN A 311 2.08 -1.89 -23.89
N ASN A 312 2.40 -1.13 -24.94
CA ASN A 312 1.98 0.26 -25.07
C ASN A 312 0.73 0.44 -25.94
N ILE A 313 0.32 -0.56 -26.72
CA ILE A 313 -0.84 -0.45 -27.62
C ILE A 313 -2.10 -0.92 -26.90
N ASP A 314 -3.19 -0.16 -27.08
CA ASP A 314 -4.54 -0.61 -26.75
C ASP A 314 -5.10 -1.48 -27.89
N HIS A 315 -5.14 -2.79 -27.68
CA HIS A 315 -5.54 -3.75 -28.72
C HIS A 315 -7.07 -3.82 -28.94
N ALA A 316 -7.85 -3.15 -28.10
CA ALA A 316 -9.31 -3.12 -28.15
C ALA A 316 -9.91 -1.69 -28.09
N GLY A 317 -9.13 -0.67 -28.42
CA GLY A 317 -9.52 0.74 -28.37
C GLY A 317 -9.91 1.40 -29.72
N ASN A 318 -10.60 2.54 -29.63
CA ASN A 318 -10.95 3.44 -30.74
C ASN A 318 -9.93 4.58 -30.97
N GLU A 319 -9.12 4.90 -29.97
CA GLU A 319 -8.06 5.91 -30.06
C GLU A 319 -6.73 5.23 -30.38
N HIS A 320 -6.09 5.67 -31.44
CA HIS A 320 -4.82 5.12 -31.85
C HIS A 320 -3.69 6.08 -31.51
N ASP A 321 -2.71 5.58 -30.75
CA ASP A 321 -1.34 6.12 -30.58
C ASP A 321 -0.47 5.92 -31.86
N LEU A 322 -1.11 5.58 -33.00
CA LEU A 322 -0.50 5.34 -34.31
C LEU A 322 -1.31 6.08 -35.39
N ASP A 323 -0.68 7.04 -36.08
CA ASP A 323 -1.29 7.99 -37.04
C ASP A 323 -2.31 7.37 -38.04
N GLY A 324 -3.63 7.39 -37.76
CA GLY A 324 -4.57 6.79 -38.72
C GLY A 324 -6.09 6.66 -38.47
N GLY A 325 -6.66 6.96 -37.30
CA GLY A 325 -8.11 7.22 -37.14
C GLY A 325 -9.15 6.11 -37.42
N SER A 326 -8.81 4.83 -37.35
CA SER A 326 -9.78 3.70 -37.39
C SER A 326 -9.55 2.69 -36.27
N SER A 327 -10.61 2.17 -35.66
CA SER A 327 -10.58 1.17 -34.57
C SER A 327 -9.75 -0.08 -34.91
N LEU A 328 -8.91 -0.54 -33.98
CA LEU A 328 -8.05 -1.74 -34.15
C LEU A 328 -8.80 -3.05 -33.93
N GLY A 329 -9.62 -3.11 -32.88
CA GLY A 329 -10.37 -4.30 -32.49
C GLY A 329 -11.81 -4.29 -33.02
N PRO A 330 -12.53 -5.42 -32.93
CA PRO A 330 -13.94 -5.48 -33.33
C PRO A 330 -14.89 -4.80 -32.34
N VAL A 331 -14.41 -4.48 -31.13
CA VAL A 331 -15.12 -3.78 -30.06
C VAL A 331 -14.24 -2.67 -29.50
N ASN A 332 -14.88 -1.70 -28.84
CA ASN A 332 -14.19 -0.63 -28.12
C ASN A 332 -14.35 -0.85 -26.62
N VAL A 333 -13.26 -1.17 -25.96
CA VAL A 333 -13.21 -1.41 -24.51
C VAL A 333 -12.68 -0.14 -23.83
N ALA A 334 -13.24 0.21 -22.67
CA ALA A 334 -12.75 1.34 -21.89
C ALA A 334 -11.42 0.97 -21.20
N GLY A 335 -10.46 1.89 -21.21
CA GLY A 335 -9.11 1.68 -20.68
C GLY A 335 -8.18 0.92 -21.65
N GLN A 336 -6.87 1.03 -21.42
CA GLN A 336 -5.86 0.45 -22.31
C GLN A 336 -5.78 -1.07 -22.18
N GLN A 337 -6.12 -1.79 -23.25
CA GLN A 337 -6.03 -3.25 -23.32
C GLN A 337 -4.64 -3.67 -23.80
N ASN A 338 -3.64 -3.52 -22.94
CA ASN A 338 -2.25 -3.86 -23.25
C ASN A 338 -1.87 -5.32 -22.92
N VAL A 339 -0.74 -5.77 -23.46
CA VAL A 339 -0.15 -7.08 -23.18
C VAL A 339 0.99 -6.98 -22.18
N VAL A 340 0.88 -7.70 -21.06
CA VAL A 340 1.95 -7.87 -20.07
C VAL A 340 2.68 -9.19 -20.32
N SER A 341 4.02 -9.20 -20.34
CA SER A 341 4.79 -10.40 -20.71
C SER A 341 5.73 -10.88 -19.60
N PHE A 342 5.62 -12.16 -19.27
CA PHE A 342 6.51 -12.90 -18.38
C PHE A 342 7.45 -13.82 -19.16
N PHE A 343 8.66 -14.04 -18.64
CA PHE A 343 9.68 -14.88 -19.27
C PHE A 343 10.30 -15.87 -18.27
N LEU A 344 10.01 -17.15 -18.40
CA LEU A 344 10.68 -18.21 -17.66
C LEU A 344 11.93 -18.64 -18.41
N VAL A 345 13.11 -18.33 -17.87
CA VAL A 345 14.39 -18.47 -18.57
C VAL A 345 15.36 -19.39 -17.84
N ALA A 346 16.17 -20.13 -18.57
CA ALA A 346 17.12 -21.08 -17.95
C ALA A 346 18.19 -20.39 -17.07
N GLN A 347 18.53 -19.13 -17.35
CA GLN A 347 19.43 -18.28 -16.56
C GLN A 347 19.06 -16.82 -16.73
N LEU A 348 18.94 -16.09 -15.63
CA LEU A 348 18.73 -14.65 -15.68
C LEU A 348 19.99 -13.91 -16.14
N ASN A 349 19.82 -12.95 -17.04
CA ASN A 349 20.86 -12.04 -17.48
C ASN A 349 20.26 -10.69 -17.91
N LYS A 350 21.12 -9.70 -18.20
CA LYS A 350 20.69 -8.36 -18.60
C LYS A 350 19.72 -8.35 -19.78
N THR A 351 19.87 -9.28 -20.72
CA THR A 351 19.02 -9.37 -21.92
C THR A 351 17.64 -9.92 -21.57
N THR A 352 17.56 -10.97 -20.75
CA THR A 352 16.27 -11.58 -20.35
C THR A 352 15.48 -10.69 -19.39
N LEU A 353 16.15 -10.02 -18.46
CA LEU A 353 15.54 -8.99 -17.62
C LEU A 353 15.01 -7.82 -18.45
N GLY A 354 15.76 -7.41 -19.48
CA GLY A 354 15.33 -6.39 -20.43
C GLY A 354 14.08 -6.79 -21.23
N TYR A 355 13.84 -8.08 -21.48
CA TYR A 355 12.60 -8.55 -22.11
C TYR A 355 11.40 -8.44 -21.17
N GLY A 356 11.55 -8.85 -19.90
CA GLY A 356 10.50 -8.68 -18.88
C GLY A 356 10.11 -7.21 -18.71
N SER A 357 11.09 -6.33 -18.48
CA SER A 357 10.85 -4.89 -18.33
C SER A 357 10.25 -4.25 -19.58
N ALA A 358 10.63 -4.69 -20.79
CA ALA A 358 10.02 -4.19 -22.02
C ALA A 358 8.54 -4.58 -22.13
N GLY A 359 8.15 -5.74 -21.60
CA GLY A 359 6.77 -6.22 -21.64
C GLY A 359 5.92 -5.84 -20.45
N GLY A 360 6.37 -4.92 -19.58
CA GLY A 360 5.66 -4.54 -18.35
C GLY A 360 5.51 -5.69 -17.34
N GLY A 361 6.28 -6.77 -17.48
CA GLY A 361 6.27 -7.94 -16.59
C GLY A 361 7.67 -8.30 -16.10
N ALA A 362 7.91 -9.58 -15.79
CA ALA A 362 9.18 -10.06 -15.25
C ALA A 362 9.82 -11.20 -16.03
N ALA A 363 11.10 -11.42 -15.77
CA ALA A 363 11.78 -12.66 -16.10
C ALA A 363 12.10 -13.42 -14.81
N TYR A 364 11.83 -14.73 -14.81
CA TYR A 364 12.14 -15.64 -13.72
C TYR A 364 13.17 -16.65 -14.19
N GLU A 365 14.08 -17.07 -13.29
CA GLU A 365 14.96 -18.19 -13.58
C GLU A 365 14.18 -19.50 -13.39
N ALA A 366 13.95 -20.25 -14.46
CA ALA A 366 13.29 -21.54 -14.40
C ALA A 366 14.16 -22.50 -13.56
N SER A 367 13.67 -22.84 -12.37
CA SER A 367 14.34 -23.73 -11.45
C SER A 367 14.71 -25.07 -12.11
N GLN A 368 15.92 -25.58 -11.82
CA GLN A 368 16.33 -26.94 -12.20
C GLN A 368 15.62 -28.02 -11.35
N ASP A 369 15.01 -27.60 -10.23
CA ASP A 369 14.12 -28.40 -9.40
C ASP A 369 12.68 -28.27 -9.94
N PRO A 370 12.11 -29.36 -10.48
CA PRO A 370 10.80 -29.35 -11.10
C PRO A 370 9.65 -28.94 -10.18
N GLU A 371 9.69 -29.22 -8.87
CA GLU A 371 8.59 -28.82 -7.95
C GLU A 371 8.49 -27.30 -7.81
N LYS A 372 9.63 -26.62 -7.75
CA LYS A 372 9.67 -25.15 -7.71
C LYS A 372 9.17 -24.50 -9.00
N MET A 373 9.30 -25.19 -10.13
CA MET A 373 8.74 -24.70 -11.39
C MET A 373 7.20 -24.76 -11.41
N ILE A 374 6.57 -25.65 -10.63
CA ILE A 374 5.13 -25.59 -10.40
C ILE A 374 4.78 -24.33 -9.62
N ASP A 375 5.45 -24.12 -8.49
CA ASP A 375 5.19 -22.96 -7.61
C ASP A 375 5.40 -21.64 -8.36
N GLU A 376 6.48 -21.50 -9.13
CA GLU A 376 6.76 -20.29 -9.93
C GLU A 376 5.67 -19.99 -10.98
N ILE A 377 5.13 -21.02 -11.64
CA ILE A 377 4.08 -20.83 -12.64
C ILE A 377 2.73 -20.57 -11.96
N GLU A 378 2.41 -21.29 -10.88
CA GLU A 378 1.24 -21.03 -10.05
C GLU A 378 1.28 -19.59 -9.53
N ASP A 379 2.39 -19.11 -8.98
CA ASP A 379 2.58 -17.74 -8.50
C ASP A 379 2.34 -16.68 -9.58
N ILE A 380 2.75 -16.94 -10.83
CA ILE A 380 2.46 -16.03 -11.96
C ILE A 380 0.95 -16.00 -12.26
N PHE A 381 0.29 -17.16 -12.34
CA PHE A 381 -1.16 -17.22 -12.55
C PHE A 381 -1.92 -16.58 -11.39
N ASN A 382 -1.46 -16.79 -10.18
CA ASN A 382 -2.05 -16.27 -8.95
C ASN A 382 -1.87 -14.76 -8.86
N GLY A 383 -0.70 -14.22 -9.20
CA GLY A 383 -0.48 -12.78 -9.30
C GLY A 383 -1.31 -12.12 -10.42
N ILE A 384 -1.56 -12.83 -11.52
CA ILE A 384 -2.49 -12.38 -12.59
C ILE A 384 -3.94 -12.34 -12.08
N LEU A 385 -4.29 -13.24 -11.16
CA LEU A 385 -5.64 -13.42 -10.59
C LEU A 385 -5.85 -12.66 -9.29
N SER A 386 -4.79 -12.10 -8.71
CA SER A 386 -4.80 -11.42 -7.43
C SER A 386 -5.48 -10.06 -7.54
N VAL A 387 -6.65 -9.97 -6.90
CA VAL A 387 -7.35 -8.71 -6.67
C VAL A 387 -7.62 -8.59 -5.16
N SER A 388 -6.56 -8.57 -4.37
CA SER A 388 -6.62 -8.15 -2.96
C SER A 388 -5.63 -7.01 -2.73
N THR A 389 -6.17 -5.81 -2.62
CA THR A 389 -5.40 -4.58 -2.43
C THR A 389 -4.89 -4.49 -0.99
N SER A 390 -3.81 -5.24 -0.69
CA SER A 390 -3.10 -5.11 0.58
C SER A 390 -2.17 -3.89 0.51
N PHE A 391 -2.56 -2.78 1.13
CA PHE A 391 -1.69 -1.60 1.24
C PHE A 391 -0.75 -1.75 2.40
N VAL A 392 0.44 -1.15 2.31
CA VAL A 392 1.48 -1.39 3.31
C VAL A 392 2.09 -0.09 3.83
N ALA A 393 1.93 0.17 5.13
CA ALA A 393 2.70 1.20 5.82
C ALA A 393 3.85 0.55 6.60
N GLY A 394 5.09 0.86 6.20
CA GLY A 394 6.31 0.34 6.84
C GLY A 394 6.74 1.15 8.07
N SER A 395 7.22 0.46 9.11
CA SER A 395 7.95 1.06 10.24
C SER A 395 9.22 0.27 10.57
N VAL A 396 10.24 0.95 11.10
CA VAL A 396 11.55 0.35 11.38
C VAL A 396 12.05 0.82 12.75
N PRO A 397 12.46 -0.08 13.67
CA PRO A 397 12.96 0.29 14.98
C PRO A 397 14.44 0.73 14.93
N VAL A 398 14.84 1.57 15.88
CA VAL A 398 16.22 2.03 16.06
C VAL A 398 16.96 1.24 17.14
N ASN A 399 18.27 1.09 17.00
CA ASN A 399 19.11 0.37 17.95
C ASN A 399 19.41 1.22 19.20
N VAL A 400 19.40 0.60 20.39
CA VAL A 400 19.58 1.28 21.69
C VAL A 400 21.04 1.61 22.01
N ILE A 401 21.99 0.78 21.56
CA ILE A 401 23.43 0.97 21.84
C ILE A 401 24.04 1.97 20.85
N ASP A 402 23.54 1.95 19.60
CA ASP A 402 23.91 2.88 18.56
C ASP A 402 22.64 3.40 17.89
N ARG A 403 22.06 4.49 18.41
CA ARG A 403 20.87 5.15 17.83
C ARG A 403 21.07 5.64 16.39
N SER A 404 22.30 5.53 15.85
CA SER A 404 22.59 5.77 14.44
C SER A 404 22.48 4.53 13.55
N ARG A 405 22.20 3.36 14.14
CA ARG A 405 21.91 2.10 13.45
C ARG A 405 20.45 1.74 13.62
N VAL A 406 19.89 1.22 12.53
CA VAL A 406 18.56 0.65 12.49
C VAL A 406 18.67 -0.82 12.90
N LEU A 407 17.65 -1.37 13.56
CA LEU A 407 17.56 -2.82 13.73
C LEU A 407 17.04 -3.44 12.43
N ASP A 408 17.42 -4.68 12.15
CA ASP A 408 17.07 -5.36 10.90
C ASP A 408 15.56 -5.69 10.80
N ASN A 409 14.74 -5.36 11.80
CA ASN A 409 13.29 -5.66 11.79
C ASN A 409 12.51 -4.58 11.02
N VAL A 410 11.58 -4.97 10.16
CA VAL A 410 10.63 -4.07 9.49
C VAL A 410 9.21 -4.55 9.71
N TYR A 411 8.30 -3.62 10.02
CA TYR A 411 6.90 -3.93 10.31
C TYR A 411 5.99 -3.28 9.30
N PHE A 412 5.00 -4.02 8.84
CA PHE A 412 4.16 -3.66 7.72
C PHE A 412 2.70 -3.84 8.10
N ALA A 413 2.00 -2.71 8.26
CA ALA A 413 0.57 -2.69 8.48
C ALA A 413 -0.15 -2.95 7.15
N ILE A 414 -1.05 -3.93 7.12
CA ILE A 414 -1.84 -4.28 5.94
C ILE A 414 -3.34 -4.27 6.24
N PHE A 415 -4.14 -4.05 5.21
CA PHE A 415 -5.60 -4.14 5.29
C PHE A 415 -6.19 -4.53 3.94
N GLU A 416 -7.45 -4.96 3.95
CA GLU A 416 -8.20 -5.28 2.73
C GLU A 416 -9.56 -4.58 2.76
N GLY A 417 -9.88 -3.84 1.70
CA GLY A 417 -11.18 -3.18 1.58
C GLY A 417 -12.31 -4.20 1.36
N ASP A 418 -13.43 -4.05 2.08
CA ASP A 418 -14.58 -4.93 1.87
C ASP A 418 -15.19 -4.73 0.47
N ARG A 419 -15.26 -5.82 -0.31
CA ARG A 419 -15.74 -5.82 -1.70
C ARG A 419 -17.20 -5.40 -1.86
N LYS A 420 -18.02 -5.54 -0.81
CA LYS A 420 -19.43 -5.08 -0.77
C LYS A 420 -19.57 -3.68 -0.19
N SER A 421 -18.46 -3.00 0.05
CA SER A 421 -18.42 -1.68 0.68
C SER A 421 -19.06 -1.62 2.06
N ARG A 422 -18.99 -2.71 2.83
CA ARG A 422 -19.48 -2.78 4.21
C ARG A 422 -18.54 -2.08 5.20
N PRO A 423 -19.06 -1.62 6.35
CA PRO A 423 -18.25 -1.00 7.39
C PRO A 423 -17.50 -2.07 8.21
N GLY A 424 -16.22 -1.83 8.48
CA GLY A 424 -15.34 -2.76 9.21
C GLY A 424 -14.49 -3.54 8.23
N TRP A 425 -13.27 -3.07 7.99
CA TRP A 425 -12.33 -3.76 7.14
C TRP A 425 -11.35 -4.56 8.00
N PRO A 426 -10.91 -5.74 7.56
CA PRO A 426 -9.84 -6.47 8.22
C PRO A 426 -8.51 -5.72 8.11
N GLY A 427 -7.68 -5.85 9.13
CA GLY A 427 -6.29 -5.42 9.13
C GLY A 427 -5.35 -6.42 9.78
N ASN A 428 -4.06 -6.25 9.55
CA ASN A 428 -3.00 -7.03 10.18
C ASN A 428 -1.69 -6.23 10.27
N LEU A 429 -0.76 -6.67 11.11
CA LEU A 429 0.60 -6.14 11.19
C LEU A 429 1.59 -7.31 11.05
N LYS A 430 2.47 -7.24 10.05
CA LYS A 430 3.43 -8.31 9.76
C LYS A 430 4.86 -7.84 10.00
N LYS A 431 5.72 -8.73 10.51
CA LYS A 431 7.14 -8.49 10.72
C LYS A 431 7.96 -9.26 9.68
N PHE A 432 8.90 -8.56 9.06
CA PHE A 432 9.95 -9.12 8.19
C PHE A 432 11.32 -8.60 8.63
N ALA A 433 12.39 -9.11 8.01
CA ALA A 433 13.74 -8.63 8.22
C ALA A 433 14.22 -7.81 7.02
N LEU A 434 15.15 -6.88 7.22
CA LEU A 434 15.81 -6.08 6.21
C LEU A 434 17.27 -6.50 6.18
N ASN A 435 17.69 -7.12 5.08
CA ASN A 435 19.04 -7.64 4.91
C ASN A 435 19.74 -6.99 3.73
N GLU A 436 21.05 -6.81 3.85
CA GLU A 436 21.90 -6.36 2.75
C GLU A 436 22.39 -7.56 1.95
N ILE A 437 22.12 -7.57 0.65
CA ILE A 437 22.58 -8.60 -0.28
C ILE A 437 23.45 -7.96 -1.38
N GLU A 438 24.39 -8.72 -1.93
CA GLU A 438 25.24 -8.26 -3.03
C GLU A 438 24.77 -8.86 -4.35
N ILE A 439 24.38 -8.01 -5.31
CA ILE A 439 24.01 -8.38 -6.68
C ILE A 439 24.98 -7.67 -7.63
N ASP A 440 25.71 -8.42 -8.46
CA ASP A 440 26.66 -7.88 -9.46
C ASP A 440 27.71 -6.90 -8.89
N GLY A 441 28.16 -7.10 -7.64
CA GLY A 441 29.11 -6.21 -6.97
C GLY A 441 28.48 -4.95 -6.35
N VAL A 442 27.14 -4.88 -6.32
CA VAL A 442 26.35 -3.81 -5.73
C VAL A 442 25.59 -4.34 -4.52
N LYS A 443 25.76 -3.69 -3.37
CA LYS A 443 24.97 -3.94 -2.17
C LYS A 443 23.58 -3.31 -2.31
N VAL A 444 22.54 -4.11 -2.12
CA VAL A 444 21.13 -3.67 -2.11
C VAL A 444 20.46 -4.18 -0.84
N LEU A 445 19.49 -3.42 -0.34
CA LEU A 445 18.65 -3.86 0.77
C LEU A 445 17.48 -4.68 0.22
N ARG A 446 17.22 -5.83 0.84
CA ARG A 446 16.12 -6.74 0.53
C ARG A 446 15.32 -6.97 1.81
N VAL A 447 14.00 -7.01 1.68
CA VAL A 447 13.13 -7.46 2.77
C VAL A 447 12.98 -8.98 2.67
N GLU A 448 13.28 -9.68 3.76
CA GLU A 448 13.29 -11.13 3.85
C GLU A 448 12.28 -11.68 4.86
N ASP A 449 11.72 -12.84 4.55
CA ASP A 449 10.84 -13.62 5.41
C ASP A 449 11.62 -14.32 6.54
N VAL A 450 10.92 -15.00 7.45
CA VAL A 450 11.57 -15.71 8.58
C VAL A 450 12.57 -16.79 8.14
N ASN A 451 12.50 -17.24 6.88
CA ASN A 451 13.38 -18.25 6.30
C ASN A 451 14.54 -17.64 5.47
N GLY A 452 14.66 -16.31 5.43
CA GLY A 452 15.67 -15.61 4.62
C GLY A 452 15.37 -15.58 3.12
N LYS A 453 14.11 -15.81 2.72
CA LYS A 453 13.64 -15.64 1.34
C LYS A 453 13.13 -14.22 1.13
N GLU A 454 13.14 -13.73 -0.11
CA GLU A 454 12.56 -12.42 -0.44
C GLU A 454 11.05 -12.39 -0.12
N ALA A 455 10.63 -11.44 0.73
CA ALA A 455 9.26 -11.39 1.23
C ALA A 455 8.29 -10.65 0.31
N PHE A 456 8.79 -9.87 -0.65
CA PHE A 456 7.97 -9.06 -1.55
C PHE A 456 8.20 -9.47 -3.01
N ASN A 457 7.13 -9.54 -3.78
CA ASN A 457 7.19 -9.73 -5.21
C ASN A 457 7.75 -8.45 -5.87
N PRO A 458 8.87 -8.53 -6.62
CA PRO A 458 9.54 -7.35 -7.17
C PRO A 458 8.77 -6.67 -8.32
N VAL A 459 7.71 -7.29 -8.83
CA VAL A 459 6.86 -6.77 -9.91
C VAL A 459 5.64 -6.07 -9.34
N THR A 460 4.93 -6.75 -8.45
CA THR A 460 3.66 -6.23 -7.91
C THR A 460 3.88 -5.32 -6.70
N GLY A 461 5.07 -5.37 -6.08
CA GLY A 461 5.36 -4.65 -4.84
C GLY A 461 4.57 -5.16 -3.64
N ARG A 462 3.88 -6.31 -3.77
CA ARG A 462 3.09 -6.94 -2.70
C ARG A 462 3.88 -8.04 -2.01
N ILE A 463 3.46 -8.42 -0.80
CA ILE A 463 4.07 -9.52 -0.06
C ILE A 463 3.83 -10.82 -0.86
N ALA A 464 4.89 -11.62 -1.05
CA ALA A 464 4.82 -12.86 -1.81
C ALA A 464 3.87 -13.87 -1.13
N PRO A 465 3.07 -14.63 -1.89
CA PRO A 465 2.19 -15.68 -1.37
C PRO A 465 2.88 -16.71 -0.47
N ASP A 466 4.13 -17.06 -0.76
CA ASP A 466 4.92 -18.06 -0.03
C ASP A 466 5.72 -17.47 1.15
N ALA A 467 5.63 -16.16 1.37
CA ALA A 467 6.31 -15.49 2.47
C ALA A 467 5.72 -15.95 3.81
N LEU A 468 6.61 -16.17 4.78
CA LEU A 468 6.23 -16.41 6.17
C LEU A 468 6.76 -15.27 7.05
N SER A 469 5.86 -14.46 7.59
CA SER A 469 6.23 -13.38 8.52
C SER A 469 6.66 -13.92 9.88
N TYR A 470 7.51 -13.17 10.59
CA TYR A 470 8.18 -13.63 11.83
C TYR A 470 7.23 -13.96 12.98
N TRP A 471 6.07 -13.32 13.04
CA TRP A 471 5.10 -13.49 14.13
C TRP A 471 4.10 -14.63 13.88
N THR A 472 4.12 -15.20 12.67
CA THR A 472 3.15 -16.23 12.28
C THR A 472 3.54 -17.58 12.87
N ASP A 473 2.65 -18.17 13.65
CA ASP A 473 2.66 -19.59 13.93
C ASP A 473 2.19 -20.33 12.67
N SER A 474 3.14 -20.90 11.94
CA SER A 474 2.87 -21.68 10.73
C SER A 474 1.93 -22.87 10.95
N ALA A 475 1.69 -23.32 12.20
CA ALA A 475 0.75 -24.40 12.51
C ALA A 475 -0.66 -23.91 12.90
N GLY A 476 -0.90 -22.59 12.92
CA GLY A 476 -2.22 -22.00 13.21
C GLY A 476 -3.27 -22.36 12.16
N TYR A 477 -4.53 -22.53 12.58
CA TYR A 477 -5.62 -22.95 11.71
C TYR A 477 -5.83 -21.98 10.54
N ASP A 478 -5.71 -20.68 10.80
CA ASP A 478 -5.84 -19.61 9.80
C ASP A 478 -4.84 -19.75 8.64
N VAL A 479 -3.62 -20.23 8.93
CA VAL A 479 -2.59 -20.49 7.91
C VAL A 479 -2.57 -21.94 7.40
N GLN A 480 -3.17 -22.88 8.12
CA GLN A 480 -3.28 -24.29 7.70
C GLN A 480 -4.51 -24.55 6.84
N LEU A 481 -5.56 -23.75 6.99
CA LEU A 481 -6.69 -23.72 6.08
C LEU A 481 -6.19 -23.25 4.72
N VAL A 482 -6.11 -24.19 3.79
CA VAL A 482 -6.01 -23.94 2.35
C VAL A 482 -7.37 -24.28 1.78
N GLU A 483 -8.33 -23.38 2.00
CA GLU A 483 -9.62 -23.54 1.36
C GLU A 483 -9.47 -23.29 -0.13
N LYS A 484 -9.92 -24.26 -0.93
CA LYS A 484 -9.68 -24.34 -2.37
C LYS A 484 -10.14 -23.13 -3.19
N ASP A 485 -11.01 -22.28 -2.66
CA ASP A 485 -11.65 -21.19 -3.40
C ASP A 485 -11.49 -19.79 -2.75
N GLN A 486 -10.68 -19.63 -1.70
CA GLN A 486 -10.35 -18.29 -1.19
C GLN A 486 -9.08 -17.75 -1.87
N VAL A 487 -9.27 -17.07 -3.01
CA VAL A 487 -8.30 -16.21 -3.72
C VAL A 487 -6.85 -16.70 -3.61
N LEU A 488 -6.54 -17.78 -4.34
CA LEU A 488 -5.30 -18.17 -5.05
C LEU A 488 -3.89 -17.72 -4.56
N GLU A 489 -3.70 -17.13 -3.40
CA GLU A 489 -2.40 -16.67 -2.87
C GLU A 489 -2.03 -17.35 -1.55
N GLN A 490 -2.78 -18.38 -1.15
CA GLN A 490 -2.71 -18.94 0.19
C GLN A 490 -2.01 -20.29 0.19
N ILE A 491 -0.75 -20.30 0.61
CA ILE A 491 0.04 -21.52 0.80
C ILE A 491 -0.15 -22.02 2.24
N ALA A 492 -0.31 -23.34 2.42
CA ALA A 492 -0.41 -23.96 3.75
C ALA A 492 0.81 -23.61 4.61
N GLY A 493 0.55 -23.13 5.82
CA GLY A 493 1.57 -22.71 6.77
C GLY A 493 2.33 -21.44 6.39
N LYS A 494 1.84 -20.69 5.40
CA LYS A 494 2.36 -19.38 4.98
C LYS A 494 1.26 -18.34 5.16
N ASP A 495 1.61 -17.15 5.60
CA ASP A 495 0.65 -16.06 5.76
C ASP A 495 0.65 -15.09 4.58
N GLY A 496 1.75 -15.01 3.81
CA GLY A 496 1.86 -14.22 2.58
C GLY A 496 1.34 -12.80 2.70
N GLY A 497 0.70 -12.29 1.64
CA GLY A 497 -0.04 -11.02 1.65
C GLY A 497 -1.41 -11.08 2.32
N GLY A 498 -1.86 -12.26 2.77
CA GLY A 498 -3.20 -12.45 3.34
C GLY A 498 -3.40 -11.65 4.62
N VAL A 499 -4.44 -10.81 4.64
CA VAL A 499 -4.80 -9.99 5.80
C VAL A 499 -5.31 -10.87 6.94
N TYR A 500 -6.20 -11.81 6.62
CA TYR A 500 -6.85 -12.73 7.55
C TYR A 500 -5.96 -13.87 8.09
N ARG A 501 -4.63 -13.75 7.96
CA ARG A 501 -3.69 -14.85 8.23
C ARG A 501 -2.42 -14.35 8.89
N GLY A 502 -1.95 -15.06 9.91
CA GLY A 502 -0.67 -14.84 10.57
C GLY A 502 -0.50 -13.44 11.16
N GLY A 503 0.76 -13.02 11.31
CA GLY A 503 1.11 -11.70 11.83
C GLY A 503 0.60 -11.44 13.26
N ALA A 504 0.50 -10.17 13.63
CA ALA A 504 0.00 -9.76 14.95
C ALA A 504 -1.48 -10.12 15.15
N GLY A 505 -2.28 -10.20 14.08
CA GLY A 505 -3.68 -10.60 14.14
C GLY A 505 -3.87 -12.01 14.71
N GLN A 506 -3.05 -12.96 14.26
CA GLN A 506 -3.04 -14.33 14.77
C GLN A 506 -2.61 -14.42 16.25
N ARG A 507 -1.79 -13.46 16.69
CA ARG A 507 -1.19 -13.41 18.03
C ARG A 507 -2.00 -12.60 19.03
N ILE A 508 -3.22 -12.17 18.67
CA ILE A 508 -4.15 -11.59 19.64
C ILE A 508 -4.56 -12.69 20.66
N PRO A 509 -4.48 -12.43 21.98
CA PRO A 509 -4.88 -13.42 22.98
C PRO A 509 -6.30 -13.94 22.78
N GLY A 510 -6.43 -15.26 22.69
CA GLY A 510 -7.68 -15.97 22.45
C GLY A 510 -8.09 -16.07 20.97
N PHE A 511 -7.22 -15.70 20.01
CA PHE A 511 -7.48 -15.94 18.58
C PHE A 511 -7.31 -17.42 18.17
N LEU A 512 -6.15 -18.01 18.46
CA LEU A 512 -5.91 -19.45 18.34
C LEU A 512 -6.33 -20.15 19.64
N ASP A 513 -6.87 -21.36 19.53
CA ASP A 513 -6.99 -22.24 20.70
C ASP A 513 -5.58 -22.66 21.16
N ALA A 514 -5.26 -22.36 22.43
CA ALA A 514 -3.92 -22.55 22.98
C ALA A 514 -3.54 -24.03 23.25
N GLN A 515 -4.49 -24.98 23.13
CA GLN A 515 -4.25 -26.42 23.22
C GLN A 515 -4.26 -27.09 21.85
N ASP A 516 -5.05 -26.55 20.93
CA ASP A 516 -5.22 -27.07 19.58
C ASP A 516 -5.28 -25.92 18.58
N ASN A 517 -4.11 -25.52 18.08
CA ASN A 517 -3.99 -24.49 17.06
C ASN A 517 -4.77 -24.79 15.76
N SER A 518 -5.43 -25.95 15.62
CA SER A 518 -6.31 -26.28 14.49
C SER A 518 -7.76 -25.76 14.60
N ALA A 519 -8.11 -25.02 15.67
CA ALA A 519 -9.42 -24.40 15.84
C ALA A 519 -9.36 -22.93 16.33
N PRO A 520 -10.42 -22.13 16.07
CA PRO A 520 -10.58 -20.80 16.66
C PRO A 520 -10.61 -20.84 18.18
N GLY A 521 -9.99 -19.84 18.81
CA GLY A 521 -9.88 -19.70 20.25
C GLY A 521 -11.05 -18.96 20.90
N THR A 522 -10.90 -18.62 22.18
CA THR A 522 -11.88 -17.84 22.95
C THR A 522 -11.23 -16.58 23.57
N PRO A 523 -11.57 -15.36 23.08
CA PRO A 523 -11.06 -14.08 23.61
C PRO A 523 -11.44 -13.75 25.08
N GLY A 524 -12.41 -14.50 25.64
CA GLY A 524 -12.92 -14.35 27.01
C GLY A 524 -13.91 -13.18 27.19
N LEU A 525 -14.66 -13.15 28.30
CA LEU A 525 -15.68 -12.12 28.56
C LEU A 525 -15.17 -10.93 29.40
N SER A 526 -14.01 -11.05 30.03
CA SER A 526 -13.38 -9.98 30.82
C SER A 526 -11.86 -10.14 30.87
N ASN A 527 -11.14 -9.10 31.30
CA ASN A 527 -9.68 -9.15 31.42
C ASN A 527 -9.19 -10.13 32.51
N ASP A 528 -10.06 -10.43 33.50
CA ASP A 528 -9.79 -11.37 34.60
C ASP A 528 -10.23 -12.80 34.26
N ASP A 529 -10.82 -13.00 33.08
CA ASP A 529 -11.33 -14.31 32.68
C ASP A 529 -10.17 -15.28 32.49
N THR A 530 -10.17 -16.34 33.29
CA THR A 530 -9.27 -17.48 33.10
C THR A 530 -9.92 -18.55 32.23
N ASN A 531 -11.04 -18.24 31.57
CA ASN A 531 -11.85 -19.08 30.68
C ASN A 531 -12.27 -20.44 31.27
N GLY A 532 -12.67 -20.47 32.54
CA GLY A 532 -13.56 -21.51 33.12
C GLY A 532 -13.14 -23.00 33.10
N ASP A 533 -12.03 -23.39 32.46
CA ASP A 533 -11.52 -24.76 32.45
C ASP A 533 -10.19 -24.85 33.22
N GLN A 534 -9.80 -26.05 33.64
CA GLN A 534 -8.65 -26.35 34.51
C GLN A 534 -7.27 -26.01 33.90
N LEU A 535 -7.20 -25.17 32.87
CA LEU A 535 -6.07 -24.97 31.97
C LEU A 535 -5.87 -23.45 31.75
N ASN A 536 -4.84 -22.88 32.38
CA ASN A 536 -4.53 -21.45 32.44
C ASN A 536 -4.50 -20.79 31.04
N TYR A 537 -5.49 -19.97 30.69
CA TYR A 537 -5.45 -19.09 29.51
C TYR A 537 -5.52 -17.62 29.91
N SER A 538 -4.83 -16.74 29.17
CA SER A 538 -4.90 -15.29 29.33
C SER A 538 -5.94 -14.69 28.39
N ALA A 539 -7.02 -14.13 28.94
CA ALA A 539 -8.00 -13.37 28.16
C ALA A 539 -7.39 -12.09 27.56
N ARG A 540 -7.99 -11.61 26.46
CA ARG A 540 -7.60 -10.36 25.81
C ARG A 540 -7.74 -9.16 26.77
N GLN A 541 -6.71 -8.33 26.86
CA GLN A 541 -6.64 -7.21 27.81
C GLN A 541 -7.17 -5.92 27.18
N LEU A 542 -8.43 -5.58 27.46
CA LEU A 542 -9.14 -4.46 26.82
C LEU A 542 -9.55 -3.38 27.81
N PHE A 543 -9.40 -2.11 27.41
CA PHE A 543 -9.56 -0.96 28.29
C PHE A 543 -10.30 0.21 27.64
N LEU A 544 -11.02 0.98 28.46
CA LEU A 544 -11.67 2.26 28.12
C LEU A 544 -11.14 3.39 29.01
N ASP A 545 -11.31 4.64 28.59
CA ASP A 545 -10.99 5.80 29.42
C ASP A 545 -11.97 5.96 30.60
N PRO A 546 -11.54 6.53 31.74
CA PRO A 546 -12.43 6.88 32.84
C PRO A 546 -13.34 8.06 32.48
N LEU A 547 -14.54 8.11 33.06
CA LEU A 547 -15.53 9.18 32.83
C LEU A 547 -15.04 10.58 33.23
N ILE A 548 -14.20 10.63 34.27
CA ILE A 548 -13.64 11.87 34.79
C ILE A 548 -12.13 11.73 34.72
N VAL A 549 -11.53 12.49 33.83
CA VAL A 549 -10.08 12.58 33.70
C VAL A 549 -9.57 13.70 34.61
N ASN A 550 -8.70 13.34 35.55
CA ASN A 550 -8.00 14.31 36.38
C ASN A 550 -6.64 14.66 35.73
N ASN A 551 -6.64 15.74 34.95
CA ASN A 551 -5.46 16.24 34.26
C ASN A 551 -4.34 16.76 35.20
N THR A 552 -4.59 16.83 36.52
CA THR A 552 -3.60 17.30 37.51
C THR A 552 -2.89 16.17 38.29
N SER A 553 -3.29 14.91 38.14
CA SER A 553 -2.67 13.77 38.82
C SER A 553 -2.82 12.46 38.04
N ILE A 554 -1.70 11.76 37.79
CA ILE A 554 -1.67 10.43 37.15
C ILE A 554 -2.34 9.37 38.03
N ASN A 555 -2.18 9.48 39.36
CA ASN A 555 -2.83 8.63 40.35
C ASN A 555 -4.32 8.99 40.44
N GLY A 556 -5.13 8.48 39.52
CA GLY A 556 -6.56 8.79 39.43
C GLY A 556 -7.21 8.47 38.07
N ASN A 557 -6.41 8.34 37.02
CA ASN A 557 -6.87 8.08 35.66
C ASN A 557 -6.68 6.60 35.27
N THR A 558 -7.07 5.70 36.16
CA THR A 558 -7.02 4.25 35.90
C THR A 558 -7.99 3.91 34.77
N LEU A 559 -7.50 3.21 33.74
CA LEU A 559 -8.34 2.74 32.66
C LEU A 559 -9.33 1.68 33.16
N ILE A 560 -10.52 1.66 32.56
CA ILE A 560 -11.62 0.78 32.94
C ILE A 560 -11.56 -0.50 32.08
N PRO A 561 -11.49 -1.70 32.67
CA PRO A 561 -11.47 -2.94 31.88
C PRO A 561 -12.81 -3.19 31.19
N VAL A 562 -12.78 -3.65 29.94
CA VAL A 562 -14.01 -3.97 29.17
C VAL A 562 -14.58 -5.31 29.63
N ARG A 563 -15.73 -5.29 30.31
CA ARG A 563 -16.45 -6.47 30.80
C ARG A 563 -17.72 -6.73 29.99
N ALA A 564 -17.82 -7.91 29.39
CA ALA A 564 -18.94 -8.36 28.57
C ALA A 564 -19.80 -9.42 29.29
N ASP A 565 -20.00 -9.26 30.60
CA ASP A 565 -20.92 -10.09 31.38
C ASP A 565 -21.74 -9.20 32.33
N ILE A 566 -23.06 -9.26 32.21
CA ILE A 566 -24.01 -8.51 33.03
C ILE A 566 -23.80 -8.74 34.54
N ASN A 567 -23.31 -9.91 34.94
CA ASN A 567 -23.07 -10.27 36.34
C ASN A 567 -21.72 -9.77 36.86
N LEU A 568 -20.79 -9.41 35.95
CA LEU A 568 -19.49 -8.85 36.28
C LEU A 568 -19.49 -7.30 36.24
N LEU A 569 -20.59 -6.68 35.80
CA LEU A 569 -20.74 -5.23 35.83
C LEU A 569 -20.78 -4.71 37.29
N GLU A 570 -19.77 -3.93 37.64
CA GLU A 570 -19.69 -3.19 38.89
C GLU A 570 -20.44 -1.85 38.80
N PRO A 571 -20.72 -1.16 39.93
CA PRO A 571 -21.35 0.16 39.88
C PRO A 571 -20.58 1.20 39.04
N ALA A 572 -19.26 1.04 38.90
CA ALA A 572 -18.42 1.88 38.03
C ALA A 572 -18.66 1.61 36.52
N ASP A 573 -19.27 0.47 36.18
CA ASP A 573 -19.49 0.02 34.81
C ASP A 573 -20.83 0.49 34.23
N GLN A 574 -21.80 0.85 35.09
CA GLN A 574 -23.14 1.25 34.66
C GLN A 574 -23.15 2.50 33.77
N ASP A 575 -22.19 3.40 33.98
CA ASP A 575 -22.10 4.64 33.23
C ASP A 575 -21.57 4.40 31.79
N TYR A 576 -20.63 3.49 31.56
CA TYR A 576 -20.22 3.16 30.18
C TYR A 576 -21.25 2.30 29.46
N VAL A 577 -21.99 1.45 30.18
CA VAL A 577 -23.15 0.75 29.62
C VAL A 577 -24.20 1.75 29.13
N ALA A 578 -24.40 2.85 29.87
CA ALA A 578 -25.28 3.94 29.46
C ALA A 578 -24.74 4.71 28.23
N ASP A 579 -23.43 4.96 28.14
CA ASP A 579 -22.81 5.60 26.98
C ASP A 579 -22.93 4.74 25.71
N ILE A 580 -22.69 3.43 25.84
CA ILE A 580 -22.93 2.46 24.75
C ILE A 580 -24.40 2.50 24.37
N ALA A 581 -25.31 2.49 25.34
CA ALA A 581 -26.75 2.54 25.09
C ALA A 581 -27.20 3.83 24.40
N ALA A 582 -26.60 4.98 24.75
CA ALA A 582 -26.87 6.27 24.13
C ALA A 582 -26.39 6.36 22.68
N SER A 583 -25.51 5.44 22.27
CA SER A 583 -24.92 5.41 20.94
C SER A 583 -25.74 4.67 19.88
N PHE A 584 -26.83 4.03 20.29
CA PHE A 584 -27.78 3.40 19.38
C PHE A 584 -28.91 4.37 18.99
N PRO A 585 -29.43 4.27 17.74
CA PRO A 585 -30.58 5.06 17.30
C PRO A 585 -31.86 4.77 18.10
N VAL A 586 -31.92 3.63 18.78
CA VAL A 586 -32.97 3.22 19.73
C VAL A 586 -32.27 2.70 20.98
N VAL A 587 -32.76 3.07 22.17
CA VAL A 587 -32.18 2.61 23.45
C VAL A 587 -32.15 1.07 23.46
N PRO A 588 -30.96 0.45 23.52
CA PRO A 588 -30.82 -0.99 23.52
C PRO A 588 -31.16 -1.54 24.90
N THR A 589 -31.51 -2.82 24.94
CA THR A 589 -31.62 -3.61 26.16
C THR A 589 -30.23 -3.92 26.73
N ASP A 590 -30.16 -4.18 28.04
CA ASP A 590 -28.91 -4.59 28.69
C ASP A 590 -28.25 -5.80 28.01
N ALA A 591 -29.07 -6.71 27.45
CA ALA A 591 -28.60 -7.87 26.68
C ALA A 591 -27.93 -7.46 25.35
N GLU A 592 -28.48 -6.49 24.62
CA GLU A 592 -27.89 -5.98 23.38
C GLU A 592 -26.58 -5.23 23.63
N VAL A 593 -26.48 -4.52 24.76
CA VAL A 593 -25.21 -3.87 25.18
C VAL A 593 -24.16 -4.93 25.48
N VAL A 594 -24.49 -5.97 26.25
CA VAL A 594 -23.58 -7.07 26.55
C VAL A 594 -23.11 -7.78 25.28
N GLN A 595 -24.02 -8.07 24.33
CA GLN A 595 -23.62 -8.67 23.04
C GLN A 595 -22.68 -7.74 22.25
N SER A 596 -22.90 -6.43 22.28
CA SER A 596 -22.02 -5.48 21.59
C SER A 596 -20.63 -5.44 22.23
N LEU A 597 -20.56 -5.53 23.57
CA LEU A 597 -19.30 -5.66 24.30
C LEU A 597 -18.61 -6.99 24.00
N SER A 598 -19.34 -8.10 23.98
CA SER A 598 -18.82 -9.41 23.59
C SER A 598 -18.25 -9.39 22.17
N TRP A 599 -18.95 -8.74 21.22
CA TRP A 599 -18.46 -8.52 19.86
C TRP A 599 -17.17 -7.70 19.82
N VAL A 600 -17.08 -6.62 20.63
CA VAL A 600 -15.86 -5.78 20.77
C VAL A 600 -14.68 -6.59 21.29
N ARG A 601 -14.93 -7.52 22.23
CA ARG A 601 -13.89 -8.44 22.72
C ARG A 601 -13.40 -9.40 21.63
N GLY A 602 -14.23 -9.65 20.61
CA GLY A 602 -13.92 -10.48 19.44
C GLY A 602 -14.75 -11.74 19.34
N LEU A 603 -15.87 -11.85 20.09
CA LEU A 603 -16.71 -13.06 20.12
C LEU A 603 -17.74 -13.09 18.98
N ASP A 604 -18.04 -14.27 18.43
CA ASP A 604 -19.08 -14.46 17.41
C ASP A 604 -20.50 -14.42 17.99
N VAL A 605 -20.92 -13.26 18.47
CA VAL A 605 -22.24 -13.12 19.14
C VAL A 605 -23.44 -13.32 18.22
N ASP A 606 -23.23 -13.25 16.90
CA ASP A 606 -24.28 -13.30 15.89
C ASP A 606 -24.34 -14.65 15.17
N ASP A 607 -23.47 -15.61 15.52
CA ASP A 607 -23.41 -16.96 14.93
C ASP A 607 -23.31 -16.86 13.41
N LEU A 608 -22.31 -16.11 12.95
CA LEU A 608 -22.19 -15.70 11.55
C LEU A 608 -21.96 -16.89 10.62
N ASP A 609 -21.28 -17.93 11.12
CA ASP A 609 -21.04 -19.20 10.41
C ASP A 609 -22.16 -20.25 10.59
N GLY A 610 -23.11 -19.99 11.49
CA GLY A 610 -24.29 -20.82 11.72
C GLY A 610 -23.99 -22.17 12.35
N ASP A 611 -22.83 -22.33 13.00
CA ASP A 611 -22.44 -23.56 13.67
C ASP A 611 -23.11 -23.72 15.07
N GLY A 612 -23.69 -22.62 15.59
CA GLY A 612 -24.39 -22.54 16.86
C GLY A 612 -23.51 -22.21 18.07
N VAL A 613 -22.22 -21.96 17.86
CA VAL A 613 -21.22 -21.51 18.83
C VAL A 613 -21.12 -19.98 18.74
N THR A 614 -21.08 -19.31 19.89
CA THR A 614 -21.11 -17.83 19.94
C THR A 614 -20.06 -17.22 20.85
N ASN A 615 -19.24 -18.08 21.44
CA ASN A 615 -18.19 -17.72 22.37
C ASN A 615 -16.79 -17.97 21.80
N GLU A 616 -16.68 -18.24 20.50
CA GLU A 616 -15.41 -18.30 19.79
C GLU A 616 -15.12 -16.98 19.07
N VAL A 617 -13.99 -16.94 18.36
CA VAL A 617 -13.60 -15.79 17.56
C VAL A 617 -14.64 -15.48 16.48
N ARG A 618 -15.10 -14.24 16.43
CA ARG A 618 -16.00 -13.74 15.38
C ARG A 618 -15.43 -13.97 13.99
N THR A 619 -16.32 -14.31 13.07
CA THR A 619 -15.98 -14.46 11.67
C THR A 619 -16.30 -13.21 10.86
N TYR A 620 -15.59 -13.07 9.75
CA TYR A 620 -15.91 -12.13 8.70
C TYR A 620 -16.66 -12.88 7.61
N LEU A 621 -17.88 -12.43 7.32
CA LEU A 621 -18.69 -12.90 6.20
C LEU A 621 -17.90 -12.71 4.89
N SER A 622 -17.30 -13.77 4.37
CA SER A 622 -16.75 -13.79 3.01
C SER A 622 -17.85 -14.33 2.09
N ASP A 623 -18.09 -13.68 0.95
CA ASP A 623 -19.12 -14.12 -0.02
C ASP A 623 -18.69 -15.36 -0.83
N ILE A 624 -17.87 -16.20 -0.23
CA ILE A 624 -17.28 -17.34 -0.89
C ILE A 624 -18.22 -18.51 -0.63
N THR A 625 -19.14 -18.71 -1.57
CA THR A 625 -19.98 -19.91 -1.63
C THR A 625 -19.12 -21.06 -2.17
N LEU A 626 -18.94 -22.10 -1.35
CA LEU A 626 -18.45 -23.38 -1.86
C LEU A 626 -19.57 -24.10 -2.63
N ASP A 627 -19.18 -25.10 -3.43
CA ASP A 627 -20.03 -25.96 -4.26
C ASP A 627 -21.24 -26.65 -3.53
N ASP A 628 -21.40 -26.45 -2.22
CA ASP A 628 -22.47 -27.01 -1.37
C ASP A 628 -23.34 -25.96 -0.63
N ASP A 629 -23.42 -24.72 -1.12
CA ASP A 629 -24.30 -23.67 -0.53
C ASP A 629 -23.90 -23.26 0.92
N SER A 630 -22.74 -23.71 1.42
CA SER A 630 -22.13 -23.25 2.67
C SER A 630 -21.21 -22.05 2.41
N LEU A 631 -21.47 -20.94 3.10
CA LEU A 631 -20.56 -19.79 3.15
C LEU A 631 -19.29 -20.20 3.90
N VAL A 632 -18.13 -19.72 3.43
CA VAL A 632 -16.88 -19.85 4.18
C VAL A 632 -16.72 -18.59 5.02
N ASP A 633 -16.85 -18.75 6.32
CA ASP A 633 -16.67 -17.69 7.29
C ASP A 633 -15.23 -17.73 7.83
N ILE A 634 -14.51 -16.60 7.72
CA ILE A 634 -13.09 -16.52 8.09
C ILE A 634 -12.99 -15.85 9.47
N PRO A 635 -12.56 -16.55 10.53
CA PRO A 635 -12.37 -15.93 11.85
C PRO A 635 -11.34 -14.79 11.81
N TRP A 636 -11.70 -13.60 12.30
CA TRP A 636 -10.76 -12.48 12.38
C TRP A 636 -11.18 -11.36 13.34
N MET A 637 -10.21 -10.81 14.08
CA MET A 637 -10.48 -9.80 15.12
C MET A 637 -9.86 -8.42 14.87
N MET A 638 -8.80 -8.33 14.07
CA MET A 638 -8.07 -7.07 13.89
C MET A 638 -8.70 -6.24 12.77
N GLY A 639 -9.08 -5.01 13.09
CA GLY A 639 -9.49 -4.01 12.10
C GLY A 639 -8.33 -3.43 11.31
N ASP A 640 -8.66 -2.81 10.19
CA ASP A 640 -7.72 -2.17 9.27
C ASP A 640 -6.87 -1.06 9.91
N ILE A 641 -5.62 -0.97 9.43
CA ILE A 641 -4.63 0.03 9.80
C ILE A 641 -4.32 0.84 8.54
N ILE A 642 -5.16 1.83 8.23
CA ILE A 642 -5.04 2.59 6.97
C ILE A 642 -4.00 3.71 7.11
N HIS A 643 -4.13 4.56 8.14
CA HIS A 643 -3.27 5.75 8.29
C HIS A 643 -2.38 5.72 9.51
N SER A 644 -2.66 4.88 10.52
CA SER A 644 -1.83 4.80 11.71
C SER A 644 -0.52 4.09 11.37
N ARG A 645 0.59 4.84 11.38
CA ARG A 645 1.93 4.26 11.19
C ARG A 645 2.43 3.69 12.52
N PRO A 646 2.70 2.38 12.63
CA PRO A 646 3.18 1.79 13.88
C PRO A 646 4.48 2.42 14.36
N LYS A 647 4.59 2.66 15.67
CA LYS A 647 5.81 3.17 16.32
C LYS A 647 6.43 2.09 17.17
N ALA A 648 7.65 1.70 16.82
CA ALA A 648 8.46 0.80 17.62
C ALA A 648 9.24 1.59 18.69
N ILE A 649 9.25 1.05 19.91
CA ILE A 649 9.89 1.59 21.11
C ILE A 649 10.76 0.48 21.66
N ASN A 650 12.01 0.80 22.00
CA ASN A 650 12.93 -0.17 22.57
C ASN A 650 13.18 0.18 24.03
N TYR A 651 12.71 -0.68 24.94
CA TYR A 651 12.78 -0.47 26.40
C TYR A 651 14.13 -0.88 27.00
N GLY A 652 15.01 -1.50 26.21
CA GLY A 652 16.33 -1.92 26.67
C GLY A 652 16.56 -3.41 26.44
N CYS A 653 17.30 -4.05 27.34
CA CYS A 653 17.68 -5.45 27.20
C CYS A 653 16.97 -6.34 28.23
N SER A 654 16.34 -7.42 27.77
CA SER A 654 15.88 -8.52 28.60
C SER A 654 16.95 -9.63 28.70
N GLY A 655 17.06 -10.25 29.88
CA GLY A 655 17.85 -11.47 30.08
C GLY A 655 19.38 -11.33 30.12
N ILE A 656 20.09 -12.47 30.16
CA ILE A 656 21.57 -12.53 30.26
C ILE A 656 22.24 -12.28 28.90
N ASP A 657 21.55 -12.57 27.79
CA ASP A 657 22.06 -12.48 26.42
C ASP A 657 21.74 -11.14 25.72
N CYS A 658 21.07 -10.20 26.42
CA CYS A 658 20.71 -8.85 25.94
C CYS A 658 19.81 -8.89 24.69
N THR A 659 18.66 -9.56 24.76
CA THR A 659 17.63 -9.47 23.71
C THR A 659 16.95 -8.10 23.81
N PRO A 660 16.83 -7.32 22.72
CA PRO A 660 16.09 -6.07 22.75
C PRO A 660 14.61 -6.27 23.13
N ASP A 661 14.10 -5.48 24.08
CA ASP A 661 12.67 -5.42 24.38
C ASP A 661 11.99 -4.37 23.48
N ILE A 662 11.44 -4.82 22.36
CA ILE A 662 10.80 -3.95 21.38
C ILE A 662 9.28 -4.05 21.54
N ARG A 663 8.62 -2.90 21.70
CA ARG A 663 7.16 -2.77 21.70
C ARG A 663 6.70 -1.90 20.56
N LEU A 664 5.59 -2.27 19.94
CA LEU A 664 4.96 -1.49 18.89
C LEU A 664 3.65 -0.91 19.36
N VAL A 665 3.40 0.37 19.08
CA VAL A 665 2.10 1.00 19.31
C VAL A 665 1.51 1.55 18.02
N PHE A 666 0.20 1.36 17.85
CA PHE A 666 -0.54 1.78 16.66
C PHE A 666 -2.05 1.84 16.93
N GLY A 667 -2.75 2.63 16.13
CA GLY A 667 -4.21 2.66 16.07
C GLY A 667 -4.76 1.76 14.96
N ALA A 668 -5.99 1.27 15.15
CA ALA A 668 -6.77 0.57 14.13
C ALA A 668 -8.20 1.13 14.06
N ASN A 669 -8.82 1.01 12.88
CA ASN A 669 -10.15 1.56 12.63
C ASN A 669 -11.29 0.73 13.24
N ASP A 670 -11.01 -0.42 13.85
CA ASP A 670 -11.94 -1.08 14.78
C ASP A 670 -12.04 -0.38 16.14
N GLY A 671 -11.38 0.78 16.28
CA GLY A 671 -11.53 1.71 17.40
C GLY A 671 -10.50 1.52 18.51
N PHE A 672 -9.47 0.69 18.30
CA PHE A 672 -8.46 0.41 19.30
C PHE A 672 -7.11 1.06 19.01
N PHE A 673 -6.49 1.61 20.05
CA PHE A 673 -5.04 1.85 20.14
C PHE A 673 -4.39 0.66 20.85
N ARG A 674 -3.33 0.08 20.29
CA ARG A 674 -2.80 -1.22 20.69
C ARG A 674 -1.32 -1.12 21.04
N MET A 675 -0.87 -2.00 21.93
CA MET A 675 0.55 -2.32 22.09
C MET A 675 0.80 -3.79 21.79
N VAL A 676 1.80 -4.06 20.96
CA VAL A 676 2.25 -5.40 20.56
C VAL A 676 3.68 -5.63 21.01
N ASN A 677 3.96 -6.83 21.52
CA ASN A 677 5.27 -7.27 21.99
C ASN A 677 6.08 -7.92 20.86
N ASP A 678 7.29 -7.41 20.62
CA ASP A 678 8.31 -8.00 19.75
C ASP A 678 9.60 -8.39 20.52
N GLY A 679 9.53 -8.44 21.85
CA GLY A 679 10.60 -8.92 22.74
C GLY A 679 10.73 -10.45 22.77
N ASP A 680 11.67 -10.94 23.60
CA ASP A 680 12.08 -12.35 23.81
C ASP A 680 11.28 -13.41 23.00
N GLY A 681 11.75 -13.68 21.78
CA GLY A 681 11.23 -14.75 20.91
C GLY A 681 10.32 -14.33 19.76
N ASP A 682 10.32 -13.05 19.35
CA ASP A 682 9.61 -12.53 18.17
C ASP A 682 8.11 -12.90 18.18
N GLN A 683 7.42 -12.63 19.29
CA GLN A 683 6.11 -13.26 19.54
C GLN A 683 4.89 -12.53 18.98
N GLY A 684 5.00 -11.24 18.61
CA GLY A 684 3.91 -10.46 18.01
C GLY A 684 2.63 -10.33 18.85
N GLU A 685 2.67 -10.64 20.14
CA GLU A 685 1.49 -10.75 21.02
C GLU A 685 0.94 -9.37 21.42
N GLU A 686 -0.38 -9.19 21.38
CA GLU A 686 -1.04 -7.97 21.87
C GLU A 686 -0.99 -7.92 23.42
N ASN A 687 -0.23 -6.96 23.98
CA ASN A 687 -0.16 -6.76 25.43
C ASN A 687 -1.47 -6.19 25.99
N TRP A 688 -2.02 -5.19 25.30
CA TRP A 688 -3.26 -4.52 25.66
C TRP A 688 -3.83 -3.74 24.46
N ALA A 689 -5.12 -3.47 24.52
CA ALA A 689 -5.84 -2.60 23.58
C ALA A 689 -6.73 -1.61 24.34
N PHE A 690 -6.63 -0.34 23.96
CA PHE A 690 -7.38 0.79 24.53
C PHE A 690 -8.35 1.34 23.49
N MET A 691 -9.64 1.36 23.80
CA MET A 691 -10.68 1.97 22.96
C MET A 691 -11.14 3.28 23.60
N PRO A 692 -10.93 4.43 22.95
CA PRO A 692 -11.56 5.67 23.38
C PRO A 692 -13.09 5.52 23.40
N ARG A 693 -13.74 6.02 24.44
CA ARG A 693 -15.20 5.94 24.65
C ARG A 693 -16.01 6.52 23.50
N GLU A 694 -15.49 7.56 22.83
CA GLU A 694 -16.15 8.13 21.65
C GLU A 694 -16.22 7.17 20.45
N MET A 695 -15.43 6.09 20.44
CA MET A 695 -15.49 5.03 19.42
C MET A 695 -16.67 4.09 19.62
N LEU A 696 -17.25 4.04 20.83
CA LEU A 696 -18.36 3.14 21.15
C LEU A 696 -19.58 3.36 20.23
N LYS A 697 -19.74 4.60 19.72
CA LYS A 697 -20.80 4.96 18.76
C LYS A 697 -20.71 4.31 17.39
N ASN A 698 -19.57 3.70 17.07
CA ASN A 698 -19.36 3.01 15.81
C ASN A 698 -19.59 1.49 15.92
N ILE A 699 -19.68 0.92 17.14
CA ILE A 699 -19.84 -0.53 17.34
C ILE A 699 -21.07 -1.07 16.62
N SER A 700 -22.22 -0.40 16.75
CA SER A 700 -23.46 -0.83 16.08
C SER A 700 -23.33 -0.81 14.54
N LYS A 701 -22.50 0.09 14.01
CA LYS A 701 -22.25 0.22 12.57
C LYS A 701 -21.35 -0.90 12.08
N TRP A 702 -20.24 -1.17 12.77
CA TRP A 702 -19.32 -2.26 12.44
C TRP A 702 -19.98 -3.64 12.60
N ARG A 703 -20.71 -3.88 13.70
CA ARG A 703 -21.38 -5.15 13.96
C ARG A 703 -22.52 -5.43 12.98
N SER A 704 -23.40 -4.45 12.73
CA SER A 704 -24.57 -4.68 11.86
C SER A 704 -24.21 -4.77 10.37
N GLN A 705 -23.05 -4.23 9.97
CA GLN A 705 -22.63 -4.13 8.56
C GLN A 705 -23.67 -3.51 7.62
N THR A 706 -24.60 -2.71 8.16
CA THR A 706 -25.76 -2.19 7.40
C THR A 706 -25.48 -0.92 6.60
N LEU A 707 -24.34 -0.26 6.81
CA LEU A 707 -23.95 0.89 6.01
C LEU A 707 -23.60 0.43 4.59
N GLN A 708 -24.33 0.92 3.60
CA GLN A 708 -24.08 0.64 2.18
C GLN A 708 -23.69 1.92 1.43
N GLY A 709 -22.90 1.78 0.36
CA GLY A 709 -22.56 2.86 -0.57
C GLY A 709 -21.39 3.75 -0.14
N TYR A 710 -20.19 3.16 -0.06
CA TYR A 710 -18.91 3.85 0.25
C TYR A 710 -18.94 4.66 1.56
N LYS A 711 -19.54 4.08 2.61
CA LYS A 711 -19.67 4.70 3.94
C LYS A 711 -18.79 3.96 4.93
N TYR A 712 -17.65 4.56 5.25
CA TYR A 712 -16.64 3.94 6.09
C TYR A 712 -16.53 4.65 7.47
N PRO A 713 -16.85 3.97 8.59
CA PRO A 713 -16.67 4.51 9.93
C PRO A 713 -15.23 4.32 10.43
N TYR A 714 -14.49 5.43 10.52
CA TYR A 714 -13.14 5.47 11.05
C TYR A 714 -13.09 5.26 12.58
N GLY A 715 -11.99 4.67 13.04
CA GLY A 715 -11.68 4.43 14.44
C GLY A 715 -10.47 5.24 14.91
N VAL A 716 -9.49 4.57 15.55
CA VAL A 716 -8.24 5.21 15.97
C VAL A 716 -7.26 5.13 14.80
N ASP A 717 -7.16 6.21 14.03
CA ASP A 717 -6.47 6.19 12.73
C ASP A 717 -5.23 7.10 12.69
N GLY A 718 -4.97 7.86 13.76
CA GLY A 718 -3.81 8.76 13.84
C GLY A 718 -2.49 8.02 14.03
N GLU A 719 -1.42 8.57 13.44
CA GLU A 719 -0.05 8.16 13.76
C GLU A 719 0.27 8.58 15.22
N PRO A 720 0.80 7.67 16.07
CA PRO A 720 1.23 8.03 17.41
C PRO A 720 2.59 8.75 17.42
N ALA A 721 2.78 9.61 18.42
CA ALA A 721 4.04 10.26 18.78
C ALA A 721 4.48 9.80 20.18
N ILE A 722 5.77 9.52 20.36
CA ILE A 722 6.32 8.96 21.60
C ILE A 722 7.29 9.96 22.23
N LEU A 723 7.06 10.32 23.50
CA LEU A 723 8.01 11.05 24.33
C LEU A 723 8.75 10.04 25.21
N VAL A 724 10.07 10.05 25.15
CA VAL A 724 10.94 9.26 26.02
C VAL A 724 11.75 10.21 26.89
N LEU A 725 11.65 10.04 28.20
CA LEU A 725 12.47 10.72 29.21
C LEU A 725 13.35 9.66 29.89
N ASP A 726 14.63 9.68 29.52
CA ASP A 726 15.69 8.84 30.08
C ASP A 726 16.42 9.65 31.17
N ASN A 727 15.97 9.48 32.41
CA ASN A 727 16.37 10.31 33.55
C ASN A 727 17.81 10.02 34.00
N ASN A 728 18.26 8.78 33.84
CA ASN A 728 19.60 8.35 34.24
C ASN A 728 20.62 8.41 33.07
N SER A 729 20.13 8.66 31.84
CA SER A 729 20.90 8.79 30.60
C SER A 729 21.76 7.56 30.26
N ASP A 730 21.31 6.37 30.63
CA ASP A 730 22.01 5.11 30.35
C ASP A 730 21.51 4.40 29.07
N ASN A 731 20.50 4.97 28.40
CA ASN A 731 19.80 4.44 27.23
C ASN A 731 18.98 3.16 27.49
N ILE A 732 18.75 2.77 28.74
CA ILE A 732 17.88 1.66 29.11
C ILE A 732 16.65 2.26 29.77
N LEU A 733 15.45 2.02 29.22
CA LEU A 733 14.22 2.63 29.72
C LEU A 733 13.72 1.86 30.95
N SER A 734 14.34 2.15 32.08
CA SER A 734 14.16 1.52 33.37
C SER A 734 12.76 1.76 33.92
N HIS A 735 12.04 0.68 34.24
CA HIS A 735 10.69 0.78 34.79
C HIS A 735 10.47 -0.08 36.05
N PRO A 736 9.48 0.26 36.90
CA PRO A 736 9.22 -0.53 38.10
C PRO A 736 8.82 -1.97 37.76
N GLY A 737 9.39 -2.93 38.49
CA GLY A 737 9.12 -4.37 38.32
C GLY A 737 10.19 -5.12 37.52
N GLU A 738 11.16 -4.41 36.94
CA GLU A 738 12.30 -5.01 36.25
C GLU A 738 13.30 -5.66 37.23
N ASN A 739 13.89 -6.80 36.83
CA ASN A 739 14.89 -7.48 37.64
C ASN A 739 16.22 -6.71 37.58
N ASN A 740 16.87 -6.48 38.73
CA ASN A 740 18.21 -5.88 38.85
C ASN A 740 18.34 -4.36 38.57
N VAL A 741 17.23 -3.63 38.39
CA VAL A 741 17.21 -2.17 38.22
C VAL A 741 16.63 -1.49 39.47
N ALA A 742 17.27 -0.41 39.93
CA ALA A 742 16.87 0.32 41.14
C ALA A 742 15.81 1.40 40.84
N CYS A 743 14.70 1.04 40.21
CA CYS A 743 13.57 1.93 39.99
C CYS A 743 12.36 1.46 40.82
N THR A 744 12.01 2.21 41.86
CA THR A 744 10.81 1.97 42.69
C THR A 744 9.70 2.94 42.27
N PRO A 745 8.39 2.57 42.32
CA PRO A 745 7.33 3.51 42.01
C PRO A 745 7.45 4.81 42.83
N GLY A 746 7.59 5.94 42.16
CA GLY A 746 7.78 7.26 42.78
C GLY A 746 9.23 7.68 42.99
N ASP A 747 10.20 6.93 42.48
CA ASP A 747 11.60 7.35 42.38
C ASP A 747 11.80 8.30 41.18
N ASP A 748 12.65 9.31 41.37
CA ASP A 748 12.99 10.29 40.34
C ASP A 748 13.96 9.67 39.30
N ASP A 749 14.60 8.55 39.63
CA ASP A 749 15.51 7.79 38.77
C ASP A 749 14.77 6.88 37.74
N CYS A 750 13.44 6.78 37.81
CA CYS A 750 12.65 5.97 36.88
C CYS A 750 12.34 6.71 35.57
N ASP A 751 12.60 6.07 34.44
CA ASP A 751 12.35 6.62 33.11
C ASP A 751 10.85 6.72 32.81
N LYS A 752 10.52 7.57 31.82
CA LYS A 752 9.15 7.80 31.38
C LYS A 752 9.00 7.61 29.89
N VAL A 753 7.94 6.93 29.49
CA VAL A 753 7.55 6.77 28.09
C VAL A 753 6.07 7.11 27.95
N TYR A 754 5.77 8.15 27.17
CA TYR A 754 4.41 8.62 26.94
C TYR A 754 4.04 8.51 25.47
N ALA A 755 2.84 8.01 25.18
CA ALA A 755 2.30 7.93 23.83
C ALA A 755 1.17 8.95 23.63
N TYR A 756 1.22 9.67 22.51
CA TYR A 756 0.25 10.69 22.12
C TYR A 756 -0.33 10.34 20.77
N PHE A 757 -1.65 10.40 20.62
CA PHE A 757 -2.30 10.10 19.35
C PHE A 757 -3.60 10.87 19.16
N GLY A 758 -3.95 11.09 17.89
CA GLY A 758 -5.26 11.60 17.47
C GLY A 758 -6.07 10.50 16.77
N LEU A 759 -7.25 10.85 16.31
CA LEU A 759 -8.21 9.94 15.67
C LEU A 759 -8.36 10.17 14.16
N ARG A 760 -7.73 11.21 13.59
CA ARG A 760 -7.97 11.65 12.21
C ARG A 760 -9.46 11.82 11.92
N ARG A 761 -10.01 11.02 11.00
CA ARG A 761 -11.43 11.03 10.64
C ARG A 761 -12.33 10.34 11.67
N GLY A 762 -11.78 9.54 12.57
CA GLY A 762 -12.54 8.86 13.62
C GLY A 762 -13.13 9.82 14.64
N GLY A 763 -12.47 10.96 14.89
CA GLY A 763 -12.93 11.91 15.90
C GLY A 763 -12.07 13.16 16.08
N ASN A 764 -12.50 13.98 17.02
CA ASN A 764 -11.97 15.30 17.30
C ASN A 764 -11.32 15.38 18.69
N SER A 765 -10.53 14.34 19.02
CA SER A 765 -9.80 14.25 20.28
C SER A 765 -8.34 13.86 20.10
N TYR A 766 -7.51 14.31 21.05
CA TYR A 766 -6.17 13.81 21.28
C TYR A 766 -6.07 13.14 22.65
N TYR A 767 -5.29 12.08 22.73
CA TYR A 767 -5.07 11.29 23.94
C TYR A 767 -3.59 11.22 24.27
N ALA A 768 -3.28 11.14 25.57
CA ALA A 768 -1.95 10.88 26.08
C ALA A 768 -1.97 9.71 27.08
N LEU A 769 -1.15 8.71 26.85
CA LEU A 769 -1.03 7.52 27.70
C LEU A 769 0.38 7.43 28.31
N ASP A 770 0.44 7.05 29.58
CA ASP A 770 1.66 6.60 30.23
C ASP A 770 1.87 5.12 29.92
N ILE A 771 2.91 4.83 29.14
CA ILE A 771 3.34 3.49 28.73
C ILE A 771 4.74 3.17 29.29
N SER A 772 5.14 3.81 30.39
CA SER A 772 6.49 3.67 30.94
C SER A 772 6.81 2.22 31.35
N ASN A 773 5.80 1.45 31.81
CA ASN A 773 5.92 0.02 32.03
C ASN A 773 5.24 -0.74 30.88
N PRO A 774 5.99 -1.39 29.97
CA PRO A 774 5.43 -2.08 28.81
C PRO A 774 4.67 -3.37 29.17
N ASP A 775 4.91 -3.94 30.36
CA ASP A 775 4.29 -5.20 30.82
C ASP A 775 3.03 -4.97 31.67
N SER A 776 2.58 -3.71 31.79
CA SER A 776 1.36 -3.34 32.52
C SER A 776 0.41 -2.54 31.62
N PRO A 777 -0.91 -2.57 31.88
CA PRO A 777 -1.85 -1.70 31.20
C PRO A 777 -1.46 -0.22 31.35
N PRO A 778 -1.68 0.61 30.33
CA PRO A 778 -1.29 2.01 30.36
C PRO A 778 -2.19 2.81 31.31
N ALA A 779 -1.72 3.98 31.73
CA ALA A 779 -2.55 4.95 32.45
C ALA A 779 -2.89 6.13 31.53
N LEU A 780 -4.11 6.66 31.60
CA LEU A 780 -4.47 7.86 30.84
C LEU A 780 -3.85 9.09 31.53
N LEU A 781 -2.98 9.82 30.86
CA LEU A 781 -2.46 11.09 31.39
C LEU A 781 -3.52 12.17 31.29
N TRP A 782 -4.03 12.37 30.08
CA TRP A 782 -5.08 13.32 29.77
C TRP A 782 -5.75 12.96 28.45
N SER A 783 -6.94 13.49 28.25
CA SER A 783 -7.59 13.56 26.94
C SER A 783 -8.05 14.99 26.70
N VAL A 784 -7.99 15.41 25.44
CA VAL A 784 -8.48 16.70 24.98
C VAL A 784 -9.48 16.41 23.87
N THR A 785 -10.73 16.82 24.08
CA THR A 785 -11.84 16.61 23.15
C THR A 785 -12.48 17.96 22.84
N LYS A 786 -13.05 18.11 21.64
CA LYS A 786 -13.75 19.32 21.23
C LYS A 786 -14.81 19.74 22.26
N ASN A 787 -14.81 21.02 22.61
CA ASN A 787 -15.87 21.63 23.41
C ASN A 787 -16.95 22.25 22.51
N ASP A 788 -18.22 21.91 22.74
CA ASP A 788 -19.32 22.46 21.93
C ASP A 788 -19.71 23.90 22.30
N LEU A 789 -19.21 24.43 23.41
CA LEU A 789 -19.44 25.81 23.81
C LEU A 789 -18.42 26.75 23.13
N PRO A 790 -18.85 27.72 22.31
CA PRO A 790 -17.95 28.64 21.63
C PRO A 790 -17.12 29.49 22.61
N GLY A 791 -15.82 29.61 22.36
CA GLY A 791 -14.92 30.46 23.15
C GLY A 791 -14.34 29.80 24.39
N GLU A 792 -14.76 28.57 24.71
CA GLU A 792 -14.09 27.73 25.71
C GLU A 792 -12.81 27.11 25.14
N ASP A 793 -12.02 26.50 26.02
CA ASP A 793 -10.85 25.73 25.60
C ASP A 793 -11.26 24.59 24.66
N PHE A 794 -10.50 24.43 23.57
CA PHE A 794 -10.71 23.41 22.53
C PHE A 794 -12.00 23.51 21.72
N SER A 795 -12.70 24.66 21.74
CA SER A 795 -13.93 24.85 20.94
C SER A 795 -13.68 24.80 19.41
N GLU A 796 -12.46 25.13 18.99
CA GLU A 796 -12.02 25.14 17.61
C GLU A 796 -11.44 23.80 17.13
N LEU A 797 -11.49 22.73 17.96
CA LEU A 797 -10.92 21.43 17.59
C LEU A 797 -11.81 20.69 16.58
N GLY A 798 -11.24 20.31 15.44
CA GLY A 798 -11.85 19.53 14.36
C GLY A 798 -11.32 18.09 14.31
N LEU A 799 -11.49 17.43 13.16
CA LEU A 799 -10.96 16.08 12.94
C LEU A 799 -9.43 16.07 13.03
N THR A 800 -8.86 15.22 13.87
CA THR A 800 -7.46 15.33 14.33
C THR A 800 -6.47 14.66 13.35
N PHE A 801 -6.38 15.21 12.13
CA PHE A 801 -5.52 14.69 11.05
C PHE A 801 -4.03 14.77 11.35
N GLY A 802 -3.59 15.88 11.98
CA GLY A 802 -2.19 16.16 12.21
C GLY A 802 -1.61 15.36 13.37
N THR A 803 -0.44 14.77 13.15
CA THR A 803 0.31 14.02 14.17
C THR A 803 0.78 14.97 15.28
N PRO A 804 0.57 14.67 16.57
CA PRO A 804 1.09 15.47 17.67
C PRO A 804 2.62 15.66 17.57
N GLN A 805 3.11 16.88 17.81
CA GLN A 805 4.54 17.17 17.80
C GLN A 805 5.06 17.43 19.21
N LEU A 806 6.17 16.79 19.56
CA LEU A 806 6.77 16.85 20.88
C LEU A 806 8.00 17.74 20.85
N THR A 807 8.09 18.69 21.78
CA THR A 807 9.24 19.59 21.87
C THR A 807 9.44 20.19 23.25
N LEU A 808 10.56 20.88 23.43
CA LEU A 808 10.85 21.72 24.59
C LEU A 808 10.62 23.19 24.25
N VAL A 809 10.01 23.91 25.20
CA VAL A 809 9.85 25.37 25.16
C VAL A 809 10.32 25.97 26.47
N GLN A 810 10.76 27.22 26.45
CA GLN A 810 11.30 27.87 27.65
C GLN A 810 10.30 28.85 28.28
N PHE A 811 9.80 28.51 29.47
CA PHE A 811 9.11 29.43 30.38
C PHE A 811 9.15 28.87 31.81
N GLN A 812 9.02 29.72 32.83
CA GLN A 812 9.00 29.30 34.23
C GLN A 812 7.87 30.02 34.98
N THR A 813 6.97 29.25 35.58
CA THR A 813 5.98 29.74 36.54
C THR A 813 6.43 29.43 37.98
N GLU A 814 5.86 30.10 38.99
CA GLU A 814 6.20 29.86 40.40
C GLU A 814 6.00 28.39 40.85
N ASN A 815 5.29 27.56 40.07
CA ASN A 815 5.01 26.15 40.32
C ASN A 815 5.87 25.16 39.50
N ALA A 816 6.82 25.62 38.68
CA ALA A 816 7.62 24.78 37.78
C ALA A 816 8.69 23.91 38.49
N VAL A 817 8.75 23.93 39.82
CA VAL A 817 9.67 23.10 40.61
C VAL A 817 8.94 21.82 41.02
N GLY A 818 9.11 20.75 40.24
CA GLY A 818 8.55 19.44 40.55
C GLY A 818 8.11 18.58 39.36
N ASP A 819 8.41 18.99 38.11
CA ASP A 819 8.16 18.11 36.97
C ASP A 819 9.28 17.06 36.89
N VAL A 820 8.96 15.88 37.41
CA VAL A 820 9.80 14.67 37.41
C VAL A 820 10.19 14.30 35.99
N GLY A 821 11.50 14.17 35.72
CA GLY A 821 12.00 13.71 34.42
C GLY A 821 13.31 14.33 33.91
N PHE A 822 13.82 15.38 34.56
CA PHE A 822 15.04 16.07 34.11
C PHE A 822 16.12 16.19 35.21
N GLY A 823 16.00 15.40 36.27
CA GLY A 823 16.87 15.50 37.45
C GLY A 823 16.67 16.81 38.24
N ASP A 824 17.31 16.90 39.40
CA ASP A 824 17.29 18.12 40.22
C ASP A 824 18.13 19.25 39.56
N LEU A 825 17.50 19.97 38.63
CA LEU A 825 18.08 21.16 37.98
C LEU A 825 18.02 22.40 38.88
N SER A 826 17.60 22.29 40.15
CA SER A 826 17.63 23.42 41.11
C SER A 826 19.05 23.93 41.42
N THR A 827 20.07 23.20 40.96
CA THR A 827 21.47 23.61 41.02
C THR A 827 21.92 24.47 39.83
N LEU A 828 21.11 24.56 38.77
CA LEU A 828 21.32 25.47 37.65
C LEU A 828 20.60 26.80 37.94
N ASN A 829 21.33 27.92 37.87
CA ASN A 829 20.75 29.27 37.95
C ASN A 829 19.99 29.66 36.65
N GLU A 830 19.49 28.68 35.88
CA GLU A 830 18.92 28.88 34.54
C GLU A 830 17.46 28.38 34.48
N PRO A 831 16.59 28.98 33.64
CA PRO A 831 15.20 28.55 33.49
C PRO A 831 15.11 27.12 32.92
N ILE A 832 14.25 26.29 33.53
CA ILE A 832 14.06 24.89 33.14
C ILE A 832 13.18 24.81 31.88
N PRO A 833 13.63 24.17 30.78
CA PRO A 833 12.78 23.90 29.61
C PRO A 833 11.58 23.01 29.98
N THR A 834 10.42 23.28 29.42
CA THR A 834 9.18 22.55 29.66
C THR A 834 8.83 21.67 28.44
N PRO A 835 8.58 20.37 28.62
CA PRO A 835 8.10 19.50 27.54
C PRO A 835 6.65 19.81 27.20
N VAL A 836 6.39 20.02 25.92
CA VAL A 836 5.07 20.35 25.39
C VAL A 836 4.70 19.47 24.20
N VAL A 837 3.39 19.29 24.05
CA VAL A 837 2.78 18.68 22.88
C VAL A 837 2.09 19.80 22.10
N ILE A 838 2.49 19.97 20.84
CA ILE A 838 1.90 20.94 19.93
C ILE A 838 1.02 20.19 18.94
N VAL A 839 -0.26 20.57 18.88
CA VAL A 839 -1.24 19.96 17.98
C VAL A 839 -1.92 21.02 17.11
N PRO A 840 -2.18 20.70 15.84
CA PRO A 840 -3.00 21.56 15.00
C PRO A 840 -4.48 21.38 15.35
N GLY A 841 -5.29 22.37 14.98
CA GLY A 841 -6.73 22.40 15.25
C GLY A 841 -7.50 21.32 14.52
N GLY A 842 -6.95 20.74 13.46
CA GLY A 842 -7.56 19.64 12.72
C GLY A 842 -8.34 20.10 11.49
N TYR A 843 -9.09 19.18 10.90
CA TYR A 843 -9.82 19.35 9.65
C TYR A 843 -11.32 19.61 9.89
N TYR A 844 -11.91 20.49 9.09
CA TYR A 844 -13.36 20.65 9.03
C TYR A 844 -13.93 19.81 7.88
N GLY A 845 -14.31 18.57 8.20
CA GLY A 845 -14.81 17.59 7.24
C GLY A 845 -15.56 16.45 7.93
N GLY A 846 -15.72 15.32 7.23
CA GLY A 846 -16.30 14.09 7.76
C GLY A 846 -17.78 13.87 7.43
N TRP A 847 -18.37 12.92 8.13
CA TRP A 847 -19.78 12.54 8.02
C TRP A 847 -20.63 13.23 9.08
N THR A 848 -21.91 13.41 8.79
CA THR A 848 -22.92 13.58 9.84
C THR A 848 -22.95 12.35 10.75
N ASP A 849 -23.37 12.49 12.01
CA ASP A 849 -23.37 11.38 12.99
C ASP A 849 -24.15 10.13 12.51
N ASP A 850 -25.20 10.35 11.72
CA ASP A 850 -26.06 9.34 11.11
C ASP A 850 -25.57 8.85 9.72
N PHE A 851 -24.42 9.35 9.25
CA PHE A 851 -23.83 9.03 7.95
C PHE A 851 -24.80 9.31 6.77
N SER A 852 -25.71 10.28 6.92
CA SER A 852 -26.65 10.69 5.88
C SER A 852 -26.06 11.68 4.87
N GLY A 853 -24.99 12.40 5.23
CA GLY A 853 -24.27 13.32 4.33
C GLY A 853 -22.89 13.71 4.84
N ARG A 854 -22.10 14.36 3.96
CA ARG A 854 -20.81 14.96 4.33
C ARG A 854 -21.00 16.33 4.97
N VAL A 855 -20.00 16.75 5.72
CA VAL A 855 -19.94 18.05 6.41
C VAL A 855 -18.64 18.76 6.02
N GLY A 856 -18.65 20.09 6.01
CA GLY A 856 -17.45 20.89 5.78
C GLY A 856 -16.84 20.62 4.40
N LYS A 857 -15.51 20.57 4.33
CA LYS A 857 -14.76 20.46 3.08
C LYS A 857 -14.86 19.11 2.36
N ASP A 858 -15.51 18.12 2.97
CA ASP A 858 -15.87 16.85 2.32
C ASP A 858 -17.25 16.90 1.63
N ASP A 859 -18.06 17.92 1.90
CA ASP A 859 -19.23 18.26 1.10
C ASP A 859 -18.77 19.10 -0.09
N LEU A 860 -18.82 18.56 -1.31
CA LEU A 860 -18.37 19.25 -2.53
C LEU A 860 -19.15 20.53 -2.86
N SER A 861 -20.25 20.82 -2.15
CA SER A 861 -20.96 22.09 -2.24
C SER A 861 -20.44 23.16 -1.27
N TYR A 862 -19.53 22.80 -0.37
CA TYR A 862 -18.95 23.69 0.62
C TYR A 862 -17.88 24.59 0.02
N GLU A 863 -18.10 25.90 0.16
CA GLU A 863 -17.15 26.94 -0.26
C GLU A 863 -16.79 27.78 0.96
N ALA A 864 -15.56 27.61 1.46
CA ALA A 864 -15.03 28.46 2.52
C ALA A 864 -14.77 29.86 1.95
N THR A 865 -15.38 30.89 2.56
CA THR A 865 -15.14 32.29 2.18
C THR A 865 -14.82 33.11 3.42
N GLU A 866 -14.23 34.31 3.27
CA GLU A 866 -14.04 35.21 4.42
C GLU A 866 -15.35 35.57 5.15
N ALA A 867 -16.50 35.42 4.49
CA ALA A 867 -17.83 35.61 5.08
C ALA A 867 -18.39 34.34 5.77
N SER A 868 -17.75 33.18 5.56
CA SER A 868 -18.12 31.89 6.13
C SER A 868 -16.85 31.08 6.46
N PRO A 869 -16.12 31.44 7.53
CA PRO A 869 -14.98 30.66 8.03
C PRO A 869 -15.34 29.21 8.30
N ASP A 870 -14.33 28.33 8.31
CA ASP A 870 -14.48 26.99 8.86
C ASP A 870 -14.91 27.11 10.34
N VAL A 871 -15.90 26.32 10.75
CA VAL A 871 -16.46 26.39 12.11
C VAL A 871 -15.58 25.71 13.17
N VAL A 872 -14.65 24.85 12.72
CA VAL A 872 -13.67 24.14 13.54
C VAL A 872 -12.39 23.94 12.73
N GLY A 873 -11.32 23.49 13.39
CA GLY A 873 -10.04 23.15 12.77
C GLY A 873 -9.04 24.31 12.69
N ASN A 874 -9.49 25.55 12.86
CA ASN A 874 -8.75 26.77 12.56
C ASN A 874 -7.96 27.32 13.76
N ALA A 875 -7.28 26.43 14.49
CA ALA A 875 -6.49 26.77 15.67
C ALA A 875 -5.16 26.01 15.72
N ILE A 876 -4.25 26.45 16.59
CA ILE A 876 -3.04 25.69 16.98
C ILE A 876 -2.99 25.69 18.50
N TYR A 877 -2.74 24.54 19.11
CA TYR A 877 -2.69 24.38 20.56
C TYR A 877 -1.31 23.94 21.03
N ILE A 878 -0.85 24.53 22.13
CA ILE A 878 0.38 24.14 22.84
C ILE A 878 -0.05 23.66 24.22
N LEU A 879 0.19 22.38 24.50
CA LEU A 879 -0.23 21.68 25.70
C LEU A 879 0.97 21.28 26.53
N HIS A 880 0.84 21.32 27.85
CA HIS A 880 1.83 20.71 28.72
C HIS A 880 1.85 19.18 28.49
N ALA A 881 3.01 18.59 28.19
CA ALA A 881 3.07 17.21 27.72
C ALA A 881 2.49 16.19 28.71
N ARG A 882 2.73 16.40 30.01
CA ARG A 882 2.27 15.51 31.08
C ARG A 882 0.83 15.73 31.56
N THR A 883 0.38 16.98 31.69
CA THR A 883 -0.90 17.33 32.31
C THR A 883 -2.00 17.64 31.30
N GLY A 884 -1.64 17.95 30.04
CA GLY A 884 -2.60 18.40 29.04
C GLY A 884 -3.13 19.81 29.29
N GLU A 885 -2.52 20.56 30.23
CA GLU A 885 -2.86 21.97 30.46
C GLU A 885 -2.65 22.78 29.18
N LEU A 886 -3.66 23.56 28.80
CA LEU A 886 -3.55 24.49 27.67
C LEU A 886 -2.63 25.65 28.05
N LEU A 887 -1.43 25.69 27.46
CA LEU A 887 -0.44 26.75 27.70
C LEU A 887 -0.67 27.95 26.78
N LYS A 888 -1.05 27.69 25.53
CA LYS A 888 -1.36 28.72 24.53
C LYS A 888 -2.24 28.11 23.43
N LYS A 889 -3.18 28.91 22.90
CA LYS A 889 -3.81 28.66 21.60
C LYS A 889 -3.61 29.86 20.68
N PHE A 890 -3.54 29.60 19.37
CA PHE A 890 -3.58 30.62 18.32
C PHE A 890 -4.83 30.43 17.48
N THR A 891 -5.64 31.48 17.34
CA THR A 891 -6.91 31.44 16.62
C THR A 891 -7.11 32.69 15.75
N LEU A 892 -8.33 32.87 15.23
CA LEU A 892 -8.76 34.10 14.55
C LEU A 892 -8.54 35.38 15.38
N ASP A 893 -8.54 35.28 16.71
CA ASP A 893 -8.30 36.41 17.60
C ASP A 893 -6.82 36.87 17.58
N ASP A 894 -5.90 35.95 17.30
CA ASP A 894 -4.47 36.25 17.16
C ASP A 894 -4.12 36.72 15.75
N HIS A 895 -4.78 36.18 14.72
CA HIS A 895 -4.61 36.61 13.34
C HIS A 895 -5.89 36.43 12.51
N SER A 896 -6.41 37.53 11.94
CA SER A 896 -7.71 37.56 11.24
C SER A 896 -7.80 36.65 9.99
N GLY A 897 -6.67 36.16 9.49
CA GLY A 897 -6.62 35.20 8.39
C GLY A 897 -6.75 33.73 8.79
N MET A 898 -6.76 33.39 10.09
CA MET A 898 -6.89 31.99 10.57
C MET A 898 -8.36 31.53 10.53
N ILE A 899 -8.92 31.51 9.32
CA ILE A 899 -10.33 31.14 9.05
C ILE A 899 -10.47 29.73 8.47
N HIS A 900 -9.37 29.07 8.12
CA HIS A 900 -9.36 27.74 7.52
C HIS A 900 -8.81 26.71 8.49
N SER A 901 -9.39 25.50 8.42
CA SER A 901 -8.93 24.36 9.20
C SER A 901 -7.49 23.98 8.88
N ILE A 902 -6.75 23.52 9.88
CA ILE A 902 -5.32 23.22 9.83
C ILE A 902 -5.15 21.70 10.02
N PRO A 903 -5.22 20.89 8.95
CA PRO A 903 -5.04 19.44 9.05
C PRO A 903 -3.58 19.00 9.04
N SER A 904 -2.68 19.84 8.51
CA SER A 904 -1.24 19.55 8.42
C SER A 904 -0.62 19.34 9.80
N THR A 905 0.21 18.30 9.90
CA THR A 905 1.19 18.18 11.00
C THR A 905 2.08 19.43 11.05
N ILE A 906 2.45 19.88 12.25
CA ILE A 906 3.28 21.06 12.47
C ILE A 906 4.76 20.69 12.30
N THR A 907 5.57 21.62 11.80
CA THR A 907 7.03 21.46 11.75
C THR A 907 7.69 22.27 12.84
N LEU A 908 8.55 21.64 13.62
CA LEU A 908 9.35 22.26 14.66
C LEU A 908 10.69 22.74 14.06
N TRP A 909 11.13 23.94 14.44
CA TRP A 909 12.39 24.50 13.99
C TRP A 909 13.16 25.08 15.18
N ASP A 910 14.26 24.42 15.52
CA ASP A 910 15.31 24.90 16.42
C ASP A 910 16.48 25.35 15.54
N GLN A 911 16.73 26.66 15.53
CA GLN A 911 17.65 27.27 14.60
C GLN A 911 19.07 27.36 15.17
N ASP A 912 19.21 27.58 16.48
CA ASP A 912 20.50 27.74 17.15
C ASP A 912 21.02 26.46 17.83
N ARG A 913 20.22 25.39 17.77
CA ARG A 913 20.55 24.01 18.17
C ARG A 913 20.76 23.87 19.67
N ASP A 914 19.92 24.53 20.45
CA ASP A 914 19.90 24.45 21.90
C ASP A 914 18.86 23.47 22.45
N GLU A 915 18.20 22.69 21.57
CA GLU A 915 17.13 21.73 21.85
C GLU A 915 15.79 22.37 22.24
N ILE A 916 15.69 23.70 22.23
CA ILE A 916 14.47 24.46 22.49
C ILE A 916 13.91 24.93 21.15
N THR A 917 12.63 24.68 20.90
CA THR A 917 12.04 25.12 19.63
C THR A 917 11.86 26.63 19.58
N ASP A 918 12.38 27.23 18.51
CA ASP A 918 12.28 28.66 18.22
C ASP A 918 11.01 29.01 17.46
N ARG A 919 10.67 28.17 16.49
CA ARG A 919 9.68 28.51 15.47
C ARG A 919 8.92 27.27 14.99
N LEU A 920 7.69 27.49 14.58
CA LEU A 920 6.82 26.50 13.97
C LEU A 920 6.42 26.91 12.56
N TYR A 921 6.27 25.93 11.66
CA TYR A 921 5.66 26.11 10.34
C TYR A 921 4.53 25.09 10.14
N VAL A 922 3.39 25.52 9.59
CA VAL A 922 2.26 24.63 9.31
C VAL A 922 1.43 25.13 8.14
N GLY A 923 1.01 24.24 7.25
CA GLY A 923 0.08 24.56 6.17
C GLY A 923 -1.38 24.40 6.59
N ASP A 924 -2.29 25.19 6.03
CA ASP A 924 -3.73 25.03 6.23
C ASP A 924 -4.47 24.54 4.98
N SER A 925 -5.75 24.24 5.13
CA SER A 925 -6.64 23.76 4.05
C SER A 925 -7.16 24.89 3.14
N GLY A 926 -6.70 26.13 3.32
CA GLY A 926 -6.99 27.27 2.45
C GLY A 926 -5.76 27.80 1.72
N GLY A 927 -4.68 27.02 1.66
CA GLY A 927 -3.47 27.36 0.93
C GLY A 927 -2.58 28.39 1.62
N ASN A 928 -2.72 28.60 2.94
CA ASN A 928 -1.80 29.43 3.71
C ASN A 928 -0.73 28.58 4.40
N ILE A 929 0.44 29.18 4.60
CA ILE A 929 1.46 28.66 5.50
C ILE A 929 1.59 29.63 6.66
N TRP A 930 1.44 29.12 7.87
CA TRP A 930 1.57 29.86 9.12
C TRP A 930 2.96 29.70 9.70
N ARG A 931 3.51 30.80 10.19
CA ARG A 931 4.74 30.85 10.98
C ARG A 931 4.40 31.29 12.39
N ILE A 932 4.87 30.54 13.39
CA ILE A 932 4.69 30.85 14.80
C ILE A 932 6.06 31.00 15.43
N ASP A 933 6.33 32.13 16.07
CA ASP A 933 7.59 32.36 16.79
C ASP A 933 7.35 32.22 18.30
N LEU A 934 8.13 31.32 18.90
CA LEU A 934 8.14 31.03 20.33
C LEU A 934 9.28 31.83 20.97
N THR A 935 8.98 33.10 21.27
CA THR A 935 9.92 34.01 21.93
C THR A 935 10.51 33.37 23.19
N GLN A 936 11.84 33.19 23.20
CA GLN A 936 12.60 32.61 24.30
C GLN A 936 13.08 33.65 25.33
N LEU A 937 13.55 33.19 26.50
CA LEU A 937 14.07 34.05 27.55
C LEU A 937 15.47 34.60 27.18
N SER A 938 15.65 35.92 27.28
CA SER A 938 16.99 36.51 27.21
C SER A 938 17.69 36.49 28.57
N GLY A 939 19.03 36.58 28.59
CA GLY A 939 19.77 36.72 29.85
C GLY A 939 19.36 37.95 30.68
N SER A 940 18.82 38.99 30.05
CA SER A 940 18.20 40.13 30.74
C SER A 940 16.85 39.79 31.36
N ASP A 941 16.04 38.94 30.73
CA ASP A 941 14.76 38.48 31.29
C ASP A 941 14.98 37.63 32.54
N VAL A 942 15.94 36.71 32.48
CA VAL A 942 16.37 35.88 33.62
C VAL A 942 16.84 36.77 34.78
N SER A 943 17.70 37.76 34.49
CA SER A 943 18.21 38.70 35.50
C SER A 943 17.12 39.59 36.11
N ALA A 944 16.05 39.87 35.36
CA ALA A 944 14.92 40.70 35.80
C ALA A 944 13.81 39.88 36.51
N GLY A 945 13.92 38.55 36.51
CA GLY A 945 12.87 37.65 37.02
C GLY A 945 11.62 37.60 36.15
N ASN A 946 11.71 37.98 34.87
CA ASN A 946 10.61 37.91 33.92
C ASN A 946 10.66 36.57 33.18
N LEU A 947 10.20 35.50 33.85
CA LEU A 947 10.46 34.13 33.41
C LEU A 947 9.32 33.49 32.61
N ASP A 948 8.20 34.20 32.40
CA ASP A 948 7.09 33.73 31.55
C ASP A 948 6.94 34.66 30.34
N LYS A 949 7.17 34.11 29.14
CA LYS A 949 7.15 34.82 27.85
C LYS A 949 6.06 34.33 26.92
N ARG A 950 5.12 33.52 27.39
CA ARG A 950 4.06 32.92 26.55
C ARG A 950 3.15 33.96 25.90
N ASP A 951 2.96 35.11 26.53
CA ASP A 951 2.21 36.24 25.96
C ASP A 951 2.96 36.94 24.80
N GLU A 952 4.27 36.74 24.69
CA GLU A 952 5.11 37.25 23.60
C GLU A 952 5.20 36.27 22.43
N TRP A 953 4.60 35.08 22.52
CA TRP A 953 4.48 34.16 21.39
C TRP A 953 3.41 34.65 20.42
N PHE A 954 3.69 34.57 19.12
CA PHE A 954 2.77 35.11 18.11
C PHE A 954 2.83 34.33 16.80
N VAL A 955 1.75 34.46 16.04
CA VAL A 955 1.57 33.87 14.71
C VAL A 955 1.61 34.95 13.62
N THR A 956 2.13 34.58 12.45
CA THR A 956 2.15 35.39 11.23
C THR A 956 1.77 34.54 10.02
N LYS A 957 1.08 35.14 9.05
CA LYS A 957 0.84 34.50 7.75
C LYS A 957 2.13 34.58 6.93
N PHE A 958 2.81 33.44 6.75
CA PHE A 958 4.07 33.36 5.99
C PHE A 958 3.83 33.33 4.48
N ALA A 959 2.84 32.56 4.03
CA ALA A 959 2.48 32.45 2.62
C ALA A 959 0.96 32.37 2.43
N GLU A 960 0.49 32.82 1.27
CA GLU A 960 -0.89 32.76 0.79
C GLU A 960 -0.88 32.35 -0.69
N LEU A 961 -1.05 31.04 -0.93
CA LEU A 961 -0.73 30.42 -2.21
C LEU A 961 -1.95 30.17 -3.10
N GLY A 962 -3.16 30.24 -2.50
CA GLY A 962 -4.45 30.10 -3.19
C GLY A 962 -5.35 29.07 -2.54
N SER A 963 -6.64 29.38 -2.44
CA SER A 963 -7.64 28.57 -1.70
C SER A 963 -7.96 27.21 -2.32
N GLN A 964 -7.55 26.98 -3.57
CA GLN A 964 -7.64 25.67 -4.23
C GLN A 964 -6.61 24.68 -3.68
N PHE A 965 -5.50 25.17 -3.10
CA PHE A 965 -4.46 24.31 -2.57
C PHE A 965 -4.76 23.93 -1.12
N ARG A 966 -4.62 22.64 -0.82
CA ARG A 966 -4.76 22.10 0.55
C ARG A 966 -3.41 21.52 0.99
N PHE A 967 -3.09 21.73 2.26
CA PHE A 967 -1.89 21.18 2.89
C PHE A 967 -2.28 20.19 3.99
N PHE A 968 -2.09 18.90 3.73
CA PHE A 968 -2.32 17.82 4.71
C PHE A 968 -1.02 17.28 5.32
N HIS A 969 0.12 17.51 4.67
CA HIS A 969 1.42 17.02 5.12
C HIS A 969 2.29 18.18 5.61
N LYS A 970 3.12 17.90 6.63
CA LYS A 970 4.00 18.90 7.23
C LYS A 970 5.00 19.47 6.21
N PRO A 971 5.34 20.77 6.31
CA PRO A 971 6.53 21.29 5.65
C PRO A 971 7.82 20.54 6.07
N ALA A 972 8.85 20.58 5.22
CA ALA A 972 10.22 20.31 5.64
C ALA A 972 11.00 21.63 5.70
N VAL A 973 11.78 21.80 6.77
CA VAL A 973 12.54 23.04 7.00
C VAL A 973 14.03 22.74 7.10
N ALA A 974 14.86 23.55 6.44
CA ALA A 974 16.31 23.46 6.52
C ALA A 974 16.99 24.84 6.45
N ALA A 975 18.03 25.03 7.25
CA ALA A 975 18.89 26.22 7.16
C ALA A 975 19.77 26.12 5.91
N VAL A 976 19.64 27.08 5.00
CA VAL A 976 20.39 27.11 3.74
C VAL A 976 21.29 28.33 3.68
N ARG A 977 22.54 28.10 3.25
CA ARG A 977 23.45 29.16 2.81
C ARG A 977 23.72 28.99 1.33
N ASP A 978 23.06 29.79 0.51
CA ASP A 978 23.33 29.87 -0.91
C ASP A 978 24.56 30.76 -1.13
N SER A 979 25.71 30.11 -1.36
CA SER A 979 26.98 30.80 -1.60
C SER A 979 27.03 31.53 -2.95
N GLN A 980 26.20 31.17 -3.92
CA GLN A 980 26.15 31.82 -5.23
C GLN A 980 25.37 33.14 -5.14
N ALA A 981 24.27 33.14 -4.37
CA ALA A 981 23.44 34.32 -4.14
C ALA A 981 23.87 35.18 -2.93
N ASP A 982 24.86 34.71 -2.13
CA ASP A 982 25.22 35.25 -0.81
C ASP A 982 24.00 35.44 0.11
N LEU A 983 23.05 34.51 0.03
CA LEU A 983 21.78 34.54 0.74
C LEU A 983 21.73 33.45 1.82
N LYS A 984 21.24 33.81 3.00
CA LYS A 984 20.90 32.86 4.07
C LYS A 984 19.40 32.89 4.29
N TYR A 985 18.80 31.71 4.37
CA TYR A 985 17.36 31.56 4.54
C TYR A 985 17.04 30.21 5.16
N ASP A 986 15.89 30.11 5.80
CA ASP A 986 15.27 28.83 6.13
C ASP A 986 14.43 28.41 4.92
N ALA A 987 14.80 27.30 4.27
CA ALA A 987 14.03 26.71 3.18
C ALA A 987 12.81 26.02 3.79
N VAL A 988 11.61 26.34 3.30
CA VAL A 988 10.35 25.72 3.71
C VAL A 988 9.76 25.02 2.49
N ALA A 989 9.88 23.70 2.43
CA ALA A 989 9.39 22.89 1.33
C ALA A 989 8.08 22.18 1.68
N ILE A 990 7.10 22.22 0.79
CA ILE A 990 5.78 21.61 1.02
C ILE A 990 5.10 21.29 -0.31
N GLY A 991 4.37 20.17 -0.36
CA GLY A 991 3.53 19.80 -1.50
C GLY A 991 2.05 20.09 -1.26
N THR A 992 1.34 20.44 -2.33
CA THR A 992 -0.13 20.59 -2.29
C THR A 992 -0.80 19.27 -2.65
N GLY A 993 -1.94 19.00 -2.01
CA GLY A 993 -2.73 17.82 -2.31
C GLY A 993 -3.86 17.62 -1.31
N ASP A 994 -5.03 17.24 -1.82
CA ASP A 994 -6.17 16.91 -0.99
C ASP A 994 -6.13 15.44 -0.57
N ARG A 995 -5.61 15.18 0.64
CA ARG A 995 -5.56 13.82 1.20
C ARG A 995 -6.95 13.32 1.59
N ALA A 996 -7.91 14.21 1.79
CA ALA A 996 -9.29 13.86 2.10
C ALA A 996 -10.08 13.44 0.85
N HIS A 997 -9.66 13.87 -0.34
CA HIS A 997 -10.26 13.53 -1.63
C HIS A 997 -9.19 13.13 -2.66
N PRO A 998 -8.52 11.96 -2.48
CA PRO A 998 -7.40 11.55 -3.31
C PRO A 998 -7.76 11.31 -4.79
N LEU A 999 -9.01 11.02 -5.13
CA LEU A 999 -9.46 10.84 -6.53
C LEU A 999 -9.76 12.15 -7.28
N GLU A 1000 -9.69 13.31 -6.60
CA GLU A 1000 -9.92 14.62 -7.22
C GLU A 1000 -8.93 14.90 -8.36
N ALA A 1001 -9.42 15.42 -9.48
CA ALA A 1001 -8.60 15.62 -10.69
C ALA A 1001 -8.61 17.04 -11.26
N ASP A 1002 -9.39 17.96 -10.67
CA ASP A 1002 -9.61 19.31 -11.20
C ASP A 1002 -8.52 20.30 -10.76
N THR A 1003 -7.76 19.98 -9.72
CA THR A 1003 -6.74 20.85 -9.12
C THR A 1003 -5.36 20.51 -9.67
N ALA A 1004 -4.73 21.48 -10.33
CA ALA A 1004 -3.33 21.40 -10.75
C ALA A 1004 -2.39 21.61 -9.55
N ASN A 1005 -2.08 20.52 -8.83
CA ASN A 1005 -1.24 20.55 -7.65
C ASN A 1005 0.22 20.85 -7.97
N LYS A 1006 0.97 21.28 -6.95
CA LYS A 1006 2.35 21.72 -7.06
C LYS A 1006 3.18 21.25 -5.88
N PHE A 1007 4.48 21.10 -6.11
CA PHE A 1007 5.48 21.08 -5.06
C PHE A 1007 6.13 22.46 -4.95
N LEU A 1008 6.33 22.94 -3.73
CA LEU A 1008 6.75 24.32 -3.46
C LEU A 1008 7.98 24.34 -2.54
N LEU A 1009 8.89 25.28 -2.80
CA LEU A 1009 9.96 25.64 -1.88
C LEU A 1009 9.95 27.16 -1.69
N LEU A 1010 9.75 27.60 -0.45
CA LEU A 1010 9.75 29.00 -0.05
C LEU A 1010 11.00 29.33 0.76
N LYS A 1011 11.49 30.56 0.64
CA LYS A 1011 12.69 31.04 1.36
C LYS A 1011 12.28 32.02 2.46
N ASP A 1012 12.35 31.62 3.72
CA ASP A 1012 12.21 32.55 4.84
C ASP A 1012 13.56 33.24 5.13
N THR A 1013 13.70 34.49 4.72
CA THR A 1013 14.93 35.26 4.93
C THR A 1013 15.03 35.86 6.33
N TRP A 1014 13.96 35.79 7.15
CA TRP A 1014 13.98 36.26 8.53
C TRP A 1014 14.37 35.13 9.47
N ILE A 1015 15.66 34.79 9.41
CA ILE A 1015 16.32 33.69 10.13
C ILE A 1015 16.82 34.09 11.52
N THR A 1016 16.18 35.03 12.20
CA THR A 1016 16.58 35.37 13.57
C THR A 1016 15.34 35.57 14.43
N GLN A 1017 15.36 35.00 15.63
CA GLN A 1017 14.40 35.29 16.70
C GLN A 1017 14.27 36.82 16.87
N PRO A 1018 13.07 37.41 16.78
CA PRO A 1018 12.88 38.84 17.03
C PRO A 1018 13.12 39.13 18.52
N ARG A 1019 13.89 40.18 18.84
CA ARG A 1019 14.29 40.53 20.22
C ARG A 1019 13.73 41.87 20.69
N SER A 1020 12.81 42.46 19.93
CA SER A 1020 12.18 43.74 20.24
C SER A 1020 10.79 43.85 19.64
N ASP A 1021 9.91 44.64 20.28
CA ASP A 1021 8.56 44.95 19.78
C ASP A 1021 8.57 45.50 18.35
N THR A 1022 9.65 46.19 17.95
CA THR A 1022 9.80 46.73 16.60
C THR A 1022 10.05 45.63 15.57
N GLU A 1023 10.87 44.63 15.90
CA GLU A 1023 11.11 43.47 15.03
C GLU A 1023 9.86 42.59 14.96
N VAL A 1024 9.17 42.37 16.08
CA VAL A 1024 7.88 41.65 16.11
C VAL A 1024 6.84 42.38 15.24
N ALA A 1025 6.72 43.70 15.36
CA ALA A 1025 5.80 44.48 14.54
C ALA A 1025 6.18 44.47 13.05
N ALA A 1026 7.47 44.50 12.72
CA ALA A 1026 7.96 44.37 11.35
C ALA A 1026 7.61 43.00 10.75
N LEU A 1027 7.79 41.93 11.52
CA LEU A 1027 7.44 40.58 11.08
C LEU A 1027 5.93 40.38 10.93
N LYS A 1028 5.12 40.88 11.87
CA LYS A 1028 3.65 40.87 11.78
C LYS A 1028 3.09 41.68 10.60
N SER A 1029 3.85 42.63 10.08
CA SER A 1029 3.47 43.45 8.92
C SER A 1029 4.11 42.99 7.61
N ARG A 1030 4.87 41.89 7.63
CA ARG A 1030 5.45 41.28 6.42
C ARG A 1030 4.32 40.81 5.50
N ALA A 1031 4.41 41.18 4.23
CA ALA A 1031 3.49 40.64 3.22
C ALA A 1031 3.73 39.12 3.05
N PRO A 1032 2.67 38.30 2.99
CA PRO A 1032 2.81 36.87 2.74
C PRO A 1032 3.39 36.63 1.34
N ILE A 1033 4.17 35.56 1.19
CA ILE A 1033 4.62 35.09 -0.12
C ILE A 1033 3.42 34.55 -0.89
N THR A 1034 3.27 34.96 -2.14
CA THR A 1034 2.19 34.53 -3.04
C THR A 1034 2.74 33.66 -4.16
N MET A 1035 1.87 32.99 -4.92
CA MET A 1035 2.29 32.17 -6.06
C MET A 1035 3.02 32.99 -7.13
N ASP A 1036 2.66 34.26 -7.32
CA ASP A 1036 3.31 35.17 -8.27
C ASP A 1036 4.76 35.52 -7.87
N ASP A 1037 5.13 35.33 -6.60
CA ASP A 1037 6.48 35.55 -6.12
C ASP A 1037 7.40 34.36 -6.39
N LEU A 1038 6.88 33.17 -6.75
CA LEU A 1038 7.66 31.95 -6.96
C LEU A 1038 8.07 31.79 -8.43
N LEU A 1039 9.29 31.28 -8.65
CA LEU A 1039 9.71 30.89 -9.99
C LEU A 1039 9.17 29.50 -10.33
N ASP A 1040 8.32 29.41 -11.35
CA ASP A 1040 7.92 28.13 -11.93
C ASP A 1040 9.11 27.48 -12.65
N ILE A 1041 9.60 26.36 -12.10
CA ILE A 1041 10.74 25.60 -12.61
C ILE A 1041 10.33 24.40 -13.45
N THR A 1042 9.04 24.21 -13.72
CA THR A 1042 8.51 23.02 -14.40
C THR A 1042 9.23 22.74 -15.71
N ASP A 1043 9.31 23.71 -16.61
CA ASP A 1043 9.98 23.54 -17.92
C ASP A 1043 11.39 24.15 -18.00
N ILE A 1044 11.93 24.64 -16.89
CA ILE A 1044 13.24 25.29 -16.83
C ILE A 1044 14.12 24.69 -15.74
N CYS A 1045 15.37 25.15 -15.66
CA CYS A 1045 16.32 24.74 -14.61
C CYS A 1045 16.64 23.24 -14.56
N ILE A 1046 16.53 22.53 -15.70
CA ILE A 1046 16.85 21.10 -15.86
C ILE A 1046 18.38 20.87 -15.86
N ASN A 1047 19.12 21.66 -16.64
CA ASN A 1047 20.58 21.56 -16.78
C ASN A 1047 21.28 22.79 -16.15
N GLY A 1048 20.92 23.07 -14.89
CA GLY A 1048 21.33 24.28 -14.18
C GLY A 1048 20.37 25.46 -14.39
N CYS A 1049 20.44 26.44 -13.48
CA CYS A 1049 19.47 27.53 -13.39
C CYS A 1049 20.18 28.89 -13.38
N ASN A 1050 19.91 29.73 -14.39
CA ASN A 1050 20.48 31.08 -14.49
C ASN A 1050 19.53 32.18 -13.99
N ASN A 1051 18.30 31.81 -13.63
CA ASN A 1051 17.28 32.71 -13.14
C ASN A 1051 17.52 32.99 -11.64
N GLU A 1052 17.21 34.20 -11.20
CA GLU A 1052 17.18 34.51 -9.76
C GLU A 1052 15.98 33.84 -9.11
N ILE A 1053 16.20 33.23 -7.94
CA ILE A 1053 15.17 32.56 -7.14
C ILE A 1053 15.17 33.19 -5.73
N PRO A 1054 14.79 34.47 -5.58
CA PRO A 1054 14.97 35.20 -4.32
C PRO A 1054 14.02 34.73 -3.21
N THR A 1055 12.83 34.28 -3.58
CA THR A 1055 11.68 33.98 -2.72
C THR A 1055 11.34 32.50 -2.68
N GLY A 1056 11.70 31.74 -3.72
CA GLY A 1056 11.40 30.32 -3.82
C GLY A 1056 11.08 29.88 -5.25
N TRP A 1057 10.72 28.61 -5.39
CA TRP A 1057 10.34 27.99 -6.67
C TRP A 1057 9.11 27.08 -6.51
N SER A 1058 8.40 26.87 -7.61
CA SER A 1058 7.29 25.92 -7.72
C SER A 1058 7.54 24.92 -8.85
N LEU A 1059 7.10 23.68 -8.65
CA LEU A 1059 7.15 22.59 -9.62
C LEU A 1059 5.74 22.01 -9.78
N ASP A 1060 5.23 21.98 -11.00
CA ASP A 1060 3.89 21.47 -11.27
C ASP A 1060 3.86 19.94 -11.29
N MET A 1061 2.80 19.38 -10.71
CA MET A 1061 2.46 17.97 -10.88
C MET A 1061 1.67 17.86 -12.19
N GLU A 1062 2.23 17.16 -13.18
CA GLU A 1062 1.81 17.33 -14.58
C GLU A 1062 0.70 16.37 -15.01
N GLU A 1063 0.53 15.24 -14.33
CA GLU A 1063 -0.57 14.33 -14.66
C GLU A 1063 -1.89 14.87 -14.07
N SER A 1064 -3.00 14.52 -14.73
CA SER A 1064 -4.33 14.95 -14.30
C SER A 1064 -4.63 14.48 -12.87
N GLY A 1065 -4.82 15.42 -11.96
CA GLY A 1065 -5.06 15.11 -10.55
C GLY A 1065 -3.85 14.64 -9.77
N GLU A 1066 -2.65 14.62 -10.34
CA GLU A 1066 -1.44 14.29 -9.59
C GLU A 1066 -1.29 15.23 -8.39
N LYS A 1067 -0.94 14.70 -7.23
CA LYS A 1067 -0.91 15.43 -5.95
C LYS A 1067 0.17 14.92 -5.02
N VAL A 1068 0.70 15.78 -4.16
CA VAL A 1068 1.75 15.40 -3.21
C VAL A 1068 1.12 15.02 -1.87
N LEU A 1069 1.13 13.72 -1.56
CA LEU A 1069 0.51 13.14 -0.35
C LEU A 1069 1.56 12.57 0.62
N SER A 1070 2.72 13.21 0.69
CA SER A 1070 3.80 12.86 1.61
C SER A 1070 4.47 14.09 2.19
N ALA A 1071 5.08 13.93 3.36
CA ALA A 1071 6.00 14.93 3.89
C ALA A 1071 7.34 14.85 3.13
N PRO A 1072 7.90 15.97 2.64
CA PRO A 1072 9.18 15.95 1.97
C PRO A 1072 10.34 15.64 2.94
N LEU A 1073 11.40 15.03 2.41
CA LEU A 1073 12.65 14.76 3.11
C LEU A 1073 13.76 15.62 2.51
N LEU A 1074 14.48 16.36 3.36
CA LEU A 1074 15.62 17.19 2.99
C LEU A 1074 16.91 16.58 3.51
N ILE A 1075 17.79 16.17 2.61
CA ILE A 1075 19.09 15.60 2.99
C ILE A 1075 20.15 15.92 1.95
N ALA A 1076 21.35 16.30 2.42
CA ALA A 1076 22.51 16.55 1.57
C ALA A 1076 22.29 17.57 0.42
N GLY A 1077 21.33 18.50 0.57
CA GLY A 1077 20.99 19.48 -0.48
C GLY A 1077 20.08 18.93 -1.58
N GLU A 1078 19.62 17.69 -1.44
CA GLU A 1078 18.57 17.05 -2.24
C GLU A 1078 17.24 17.09 -1.48
N LEU A 1079 16.16 17.03 -2.25
CA LEU A 1079 14.79 17.04 -1.79
C LEU A 1079 14.09 15.80 -2.37
N PHE A 1080 13.47 15.02 -1.49
CA PHE A 1080 12.75 13.80 -1.82
C PHE A 1080 11.27 13.95 -1.43
N PHE A 1081 10.35 13.56 -2.30
CA PHE A 1081 8.92 13.51 -1.99
C PHE A 1081 8.22 12.54 -2.93
N THR A 1082 7.08 11.99 -2.50
CA THR A 1082 6.22 11.16 -3.34
C THR A 1082 4.97 11.90 -3.79
N SER A 1083 4.53 11.67 -5.03
CA SER A 1083 3.22 12.09 -5.54
C SER A 1083 2.32 10.88 -5.77
N TYR A 1084 1.03 11.16 -5.88
CA TYR A 1084 -0.03 10.21 -6.18
C TYR A 1084 -0.79 10.69 -7.43
N ILE A 1085 -1.03 9.79 -8.37
CA ILE A 1085 -1.75 10.03 -9.63
C ILE A 1085 -3.05 9.22 -9.60
N PRO A 1086 -4.22 9.88 -9.53
CA PRO A 1086 -5.49 9.18 -9.54
C PRO A 1086 -5.82 8.64 -10.94
N THR A 1087 -6.36 7.42 -11.02
CA THR A 1087 -6.90 6.89 -12.27
C THR A 1087 -8.28 7.50 -12.56
N PRO A 1088 -8.58 7.97 -13.79
CA PRO A 1088 -9.86 8.63 -14.10
C PRO A 1088 -11.11 7.84 -13.70
N VAL A 1089 -12.12 8.56 -13.21
CA VAL A 1089 -13.41 7.98 -12.82
C VAL A 1089 -14.24 7.66 -14.06
N ASP A 1090 -14.09 6.47 -14.65
CA ASP A 1090 -15.16 5.87 -15.44
C ASP A 1090 -16.04 4.97 -14.57
N GLN A 1091 -17.35 4.93 -14.82
CA GLN A 1091 -18.36 4.21 -14.03
C GLN A 1091 -18.34 2.68 -14.24
N GLN A 1092 -17.29 2.14 -14.85
CA GLN A 1092 -17.18 0.76 -15.33
C GLN A 1092 -15.90 0.03 -14.85
N ALA A 1093 -15.34 0.40 -13.69
CA ALA A 1093 -14.10 -0.23 -13.20
C ALA A 1093 -14.37 -1.37 -12.22
N CYS A 1094 -13.75 -2.54 -12.46
CA CYS A 1094 -13.87 -3.75 -11.63
C CYS A 1094 -12.65 -4.03 -10.74
N GLU A 1095 -11.80 -3.02 -10.50
CA GLU A 1095 -10.74 -3.09 -9.50
C GLU A 1095 -10.79 -1.82 -8.64
N ALA A 1096 -10.22 -1.90 -7.43
CA ALA A 1096 -9.90 -0.72 -6.65
C ALA A 1096 -8.98 0.18 -7.48
N LYS A 1097 -9.34 1.47 -7.58
CA LYS A 1097 -8.57 2.45 -8.35
C LYS A 1097 -7.45 2.97 -7.48
N GLU A 1098 -6.47 2.10 -7.25
CA GLU A 1098 -5.37 2.39 -6.34
C GLU A 1098 -4.61 3.62 -6.81
N GLY A 1099 -4.51 3.86 -8.12
CA GLY A 1099 -3.71 4.94 -8.72
C GLY A 1099 -2.23 4.63 -8.72
N GLU A 1100 -1.42 5.50 -9.31
CA GLU A 1100 0.03 5.34 -9.39
C GLU A 1100 0.74 6.35 -8.48
N SER A 1101 1.99 6.09 -8.15
CA SER A 1101 2.82 7.02 -7.39
C SER A 1101 4.13 7.30 -8.10
N ARG A 1102 4.73 8.47 -7.82
CA ARG A 1102 6.08 8.82 -8.27
C ARG A 1102 6.93 9.24 -7.09
N LEU A 1103 8.21 8.89 -7.12
CA LEU A 1103 9.24 9.43 -6.22
C LEU A 1103 10.04 10.50 -6.95
N TYR A 1104 9.98 11.73 -6.46
CA TYR A 1104 10.75 12.86 -6.96
C TYR A 1104 12.07 13.01 -6.20
N ILE A 1105 13.14 13.29 -6.93
CA ILE A 1105 14.48 13.56 -6.42
C ILE A 1105 15.03 14.80 -7.13
N VAL A 1106 15.00 15.93 -6.43
CA VAL A 1106 15.36 17.24 -7.01
C VAL A 1106 16.29 18.04 -6.12
N SER A 1107 17.01 18.99 -6.70
CA SER A 1107 17.89 19.89 -5.94
C SER A 1107 17.09 20.84 -5.06
N LEU A 1108 17.48 20.99 -3.79
CA LEU A 1108 16.90 21.97 -2.87
C LEU A 1108 17.02 23.42 -3.40
N ILE A 1109 18.09 23.74 -4.12
CA ILE A 1109 18.39 25.13 -4.50
C ILE A 1109 17.51 25.62 -5.66
N ASN A 1110 17.27 24.76 -6.65
CA ASN A 1110 16.66 25.15 -7.93
C ASN A 1110 15.74 24.08 -8.56
N GLY A 1111 15.51 22.96 -7.88
CA GLY A 1111 14.68 21.83 -8.34
C GLY A 1111 15.15 21.16 -9.63
N ALA A 1112 16.42 21.30 -10.00
CA ALA A 1112 17.02 20.50 -11.07
C ALA A 1112 17.05 19.00 -10.70
N PRO A 1113 16.95 18.08 -11.69
CA PRO A 1113 17.32 16.68 -11.48
C PRO A 1113 18.73 16.56 -10.89
N THR A 1114 18.91 15.60 -9.97
CA THR A 1114 20.23 15.29 -9.43
C THR A 1114 20.76 13.94 -9.92
N ARG A 1115 19.94 13.14 -10.62
CA ARG A 1115 20.22 11.77 -11.03
C ARG A 1115 19.67 11.49 -12.44
N HIS A 1116 20.36 10.64 -13.20
CA HIS A 1116 19.89 10.16 -14.50
C HIS A 1116 18.95 8.96 -14.29
N LEU A 1117 17.71 9.24 -13.90
CA LEU A 1117 16.70 8.22 -13.60
C LEU A 1117 16.09 7.63 -14.87
N HIS A 1118 15.94 8.44 -15.92
CA HIS A 1118 15.34 8.06 -17.20
C HIS A 1118 16.29 8.27 -18.39
N SER A 1119 17.26 9.17 -18.28
CA SER A 1119 18.26 9.42 -19.31
C SER A 1119 19.55 8.61 -19.10
N SER A 1120 20.43 8.59 -20.10
CA SER A 1120 21.73 7.92 -19.97
C SER A 1120 22.69 8.75 -19.12
N ILE A 1121 23.59 8.09 -18.37
CA ILE A 1121 24.61 8.78 -17.56
C ILE A 1121 25.56 9.68 -18.37
N ASP A 1122 25.64 9.48 -19.70
CA ASP A 1122 26.49 10.25 -20.61
C ASP A 1122 25.72 11.36 -21.36
N SER A 1123 24.45 11.61 -21.04
CA SER A 1123 23.60 12.64 -21.68
C SER A 1123 23.27 13.82 -20.74
N ASP A 1124 22.76 14.93 -21.28
CA ASP A 1124 22.17 16.00 -20.47
C ASP A 1124 20.93 15.48 -19.72
N PHE A 1125 20.60 16.09 -18.58
CA PHE A 1125 19.37 15.78 -17.86
C PHE A 1125 18.14 16.14 -18.68
N THR A 1126 17.11 15.33 -18.52
CA THR A 1126 15.76 15.52 -19.04
C THR A 1126 14.80 15.87 -17.91
N LYS A 1127 13.57 16.29 -18.24
CA LYS A 1127 12.54 16.59 -17.24
C LYS A 1127 12.13 15.36 -16.42
N GLN A 1128 12.03 14.21 -17.10
CA GLN A 1128 11.67 12.94 -16.48
C GLN A 1128 12.71 12.47 -15.46
N ASP A 1129 13.97 12.93 -15.55
CA ASP A 1129 15.00 12.63 -14.55
C ASP A 1129 14.73 13.21 -13.15
N ARG A 1130 13.70 14.05 -12.99
CA ARG A 1130 13.25 14.52 -11.66
C ARG A 1130 12.55 13.44 -10.85
N TYR A 1131 12.03 12.39 -11.47
CA TYR A 1131 11.25 11.38 -10.77
C TYR A 1131 11.55 9.96 -11.26
N THR A 1132 11.00 8.99 -10.55
CA THR A 1132 10.79 7.62 -10.98
C THR A 1132 9.42 7.15 -10.51
N GLU A 1133 8.87 6.11 -11.12
CA GLU A 1133 7.66 5.47 -10.61
C GLU A 1133 7.92 4.88 -9.20
N GLY A 1134 6.98 5.12 -8.29
CA GLY A 1134 7.04 4.80 -6.86
C GLY A 1134 6.22 3.57 -6.45
N GLY A 1135 5.49 2.97 -7.39
CA GLY A 1135 4.59 1.84 -7.14
C GLY A 1135 3.11 2.22 -7.23
N ILE A 1136 2.24 1.31 -6.82
CA ILE A 1136 0.79 1.44 -6.89
C ILE A 1136 0.25 2.04 -5.58
N GLY A 1137 -0.78 2.88 -5.65
CA GLY A 1137 -1.43 3.45 -4.48
C GLY A 1137 -0.80 4.74 -3.96
N ILE A 1138 -1.26 5.18 -2.78
CA ILE A 1138 -0.68 6.31 -2.06
C ILE A 1138 0.53 5.81 -1.28
N VAL A 1139 1.74 6.10 -1.77
CA VAL A 1139 2.98 5.72 -1.09
C VAL A 1139 3.31 6.71 0.04
N GLY A 1140 3.78 6.17 1.17
CA GLY A 1140 4.15 6.94 2.36
C GLY A 1140 5.36 7.86 2.19
N ASP A 1141 5.78 8.46 3.32
CA ASP A 1141 6.88 9.44 3.32
C ASP A 1141 8.23 8.76 3.00
N PRO A 1142 9.14 9.43 2.26
CA PRO A 1142 10.50 8.93 2.08
C PRO A 1142 11.22 8.80 3.42
N LEU A 1143 11.82 7.63 3.67
CA LEU A 1143 12.61 7.35 4.88
C LEU A 1143 14.10 7.33 4.57
N TRP A 1144 14.89 7.91 5.49
CA TRP A 1144 16.35 7.79 5.43
C TRP A 1144 16.82 6.61 6.27
N LEU A 1145 17.53 5.66 5.63
CA LEU A 1145 18.17 4.53 6.30
C LEU A 1145 19.68 4.73 6.29
N LYS A 1146 20.30 4.79 7.47
CA LYS A 1146 21.77 4.83 7.62
C LYS A 1146 22.28 3.39 7.71
N ASP A 1147 23.04 2.99 6.69
CA ASP A 1147 23.60 1.64 6.52
C ASP A 1147 24.47 1.17 7.72
N MET A 1148 24.43 -0.14 8.00
CA MET A 1148 25.32 -0.84 8.95
C MET A 1148 26.80 -0.86 8.51
N ALA A 1149 27.12 -0.40 7.30
CA ALA A 1149 28.49 -0.18 6.86
C ALA A 1149 28.67 1.06 5.95
N GLY A 1150 28.09 2.21 6.31
CA GLY A 1150 28.61 3.50 5.85
C GLY A 1150 28.68 3.73 4.34
N LEU A 1151 27.73 3.26 3.53
CA LEU A 1151 27.49 3.75 2.18
C LEU A 1151 25.99 3.93 1.90
N LEU A 1152 25.64 5.04 1.24
CA LEU A 1152 24.29 5.54 0.99
C LEU A 1152 23.53 4.67 -0.02
N ASN A 1153 22.34 4.16 0.35
CA ASN A 1153 21.21 3.91 -0.55
C ASN A 1153 19.89 3.87 0.25
N MET A 1154 18.94 4.73 -0.10
CA MET A 1154 17.57 4.70 0.43
C MET A 1154 16.76 3.64 -0.32
N GLY A 1155 16.16 2.70 0.42
CA GLY A 1155 15.47 1.53 -0.15
C GLY A 1155 14.04 1.82 -0.59
N TYR A 1156 13.78 1.66 -1.88
CA TYR A 1156 12.58 1.05 -2.47
C TYR A 1156 13.09 0.14 -3.61
N PRO A 1157 12.58 -1.10 -3.78
CA PRO A 1157 13.28 -2.13 -4.52
C PRO A 1157 13.01 -2.02 -6.02
N ALA A 1158 13.68 -1.10 -6.72
CA ALA A 1158 13.89 -1.18 -8.17
C ALA A 1158 14.89 -0.15 -8.71
N MET A 1159 16.07 0.10 -8.09
CA MET A 1159 17.08 0.93 -8.76
C MET A 1159 18.54 0.50 -8.57
N GLN A 1160 19.20 0.37 -9.72
CA GLN A 1160 20.63 0.11 -9.90
C GLN A 1160 21.49 1.30 -9.46
N SER A 1161 22.66 0.97 -8.89
CA SER A 1161 23.65 1.87 -8.29
C SER A 1161 24.23 2.95 -9.19
N THR A 1162 24.61 4.09 -8.60
CA THR A 1162 25.87 4.77 -8.96
C THR A 1162 26.61 5.27 -7.71
N ASN A 1163 27.94 5.12 -7.74
CA ASN A 1163 28.90 5.34 -6.65
C ASN A 1163 29.03 6.82 -6.21
N PHE A 1164 28.93 7.07 -4.91
CA PHE A 1164 29.32 8.35 -4.29
C PHE A 1164 30.84 8.45 -4.13
N SER A 1165 31.50 9.30 -4.93
CA SER A 1165 32.89 9.73 -4.65
C SER A 1165 32.94 11.25 -4.46
N GLY A 1166 32.44 11.72 -3.32
CA GLY A 1166 32.69 13.07 -2.81
C GLY A 1166 32.84 12.98 -1.30
N ARG A 1167 34.06 13.22 -0.78
CA ARG A 1167 34.25 13.38 0.68
C ARG A 1167 33.59 14.69 1.08
N PHE A 1168 32.58 14.63 1.92
CA PHE A 1168 31.99 15.77 2.59
C PHE A 1168 31.96 15.48 4.08
N ASP A 1169 32.61 16.34 4.85
CA ASP A 1169 32.71 16.22 6.30
C ASP A 1169 31.34 16.57 6.92
N VAL A 1170 30.68 15.61 7.55
CA VAL A 1170 29.43 15.81 8.30
C VAL A 1170 29.78 15.77 9.79
N PHE A 1171 29.49 16.85 10.50
CA PHE A 1171 29.79 16.97 11.93
C PHE A 1171 28.59 16.48 12.77
N TRP A 1172 28.82 15.52 13.66
CA TRP A 1172 27.97 15.27 14.82
C TRP A 1172 28.82 15.07 16.08
N ARG A 1173 28.28 15.42 17.26
CA ARG A 1173 28.87 15.12 18.56
C ARG A 1173 28.01 14.06 19.24
N ASN A 1174 28.64 13.10 19.92
CA ASN A 1174 27.92 12.21 20.82
C ASN A 1174 27.69 12.90 22.18
N ALA A 1175 26.86 12.27 23.03
CA ALA A 1175 26.51 12.77 24.36
C ALA A 1175 27.72 12.93 25.33
N SER A 1176 28.93 12.50 24.96
CA SER A 1176 30.14 12.71 25.77
C SER A 1176 30.96 13.95 25.38
N GLY A 1177 30.48 14.77 24.44
CA GLY A 1177 31.09 16.07 24.11
C GLY A 1177 32.36 16.00 23.23
N ASP A 1178 32.73 14.83 22.73
CA ASP A 1178 33.86 14.66 21.83
C ASP A 1178 33.46 14.87 20.36
N VAL A 1179 34.26 15.65 19.63
CA VAL A 1179 34.16 15.79 18.17
C VAL A 1179 34.93 14.64 17.55
N VAL A 1180 34.23 13.71 16.90
CA VAL A 1180 34.85 12.69 16.05
C VAL A 1180 34.60 13.07 14.59
N HIS A 1181 35.67 13.02 13.80
CA HIS A 1181 35.74 13.42 12.40
C HIS A 1181 34.96 12.50 11.46
#